data_AF-A0A6J4MRZ8-F1
#
_entry.id   AF-A0A6J4MRZ8-F1
#
_cell.length_a   1.000
_cell.length_b   1.000
_cell.length_c   1.000
_cell.angle_alpha   90.00
_cell.angle_beta   90.00
_cell.angle_gamma   90.00
#
_symmetry.space_group_name_H-M   'P 1'
#
loop_
_entity.id
_entity.type
_entity.pdbx_description
1 polymer ?
#
loop_
_entity_poly.entity_id
_entity_poly.type
_entity_poly.pdbx_seq_one_letter_code
_entity_poly.pdbx_strand_id
1 'polypeptide(L)'
;VGLRLPLELWQEGDGAARSRFGSAFAAAWSGRAETDALNRLVLAAQLSWEQVVVVRALFRYLRQTGLPYSLPYTARTLVTQVDVTRLLLRLFKTRCDPELLPSAQEREAAVADVVEELRTALDRVQGLDADRILRALLSAVQAVLRTNAYARGADGEMPRHLSFKLDPALVAGMPEPAPAYEIWVYSPRVEGVHLRFGAVARGGLRWSDRREDFRTEVLGLVRAQVVKNAVIVPTGAKGGFVGKQLPDPAVDRDAWWAEGIACYRTFITGLLDVTDDLRTGADGREVVVPPDDVVRYDGDDPYLVVAADKGTASFSDIANEIAQTRGFWLGDAFASGGSNGYDHKAMGITARGAWESVRRHFRELGVDPQTTDVTVVGVGDMSGDVFGNGMLLSEHIRLVAAFDHRSVFLDPDPEPASSFRERQRLFALPRSSWADYDASLLSPGGGVHSRTAKSVPISPQVRARLGLPDGTTSLSPDELVRAVLLAPVDLFWNGGIGTYVKAATETHAAVGDKANDAVRVDGADLRVRVVGEGGNLGLTQRGRIEAARSGVLLNTDAVDNSAGVDCSDHEVNIKIMLDRLVARGELDVDERNASLRRMTDEVARLVLRNNEEQNRTLSVERAFTCPLLPAHRRFLEVLEDAGAIDRALESLPSAADLDRRIRDGDGLTTPELSVLLAHAKISLRAALLDSDLPDEPWVRATLQAYFPAELGQRLADRLAEHPLSRDIAATVLVNDVVAAGGLTFAFRAAEETGSDAADVVRAFAEVGLGSVVVDDLSSGHRGFVPDDIPLEQGSILDTALLRRTLKEHEVTGVVHVAGFKYAGVSVDRPLHTFEQNVTGTLSLLRAMQEEGVESIVFSSSAAVFGTPSDEIVTEQTATLPESPYGQSKLVGEWLLADQGRAAGLRHTSLRYFNVVGSGTDDLYDTSPHNLFPLVFEALVDGRVPRIYGTDYPTPDGTCVRDYIHVSDLARSHVVAAQKLEAGEPLEPVYNLGSGTGSSVREIMDAMAEVTGIDFEPEIAARRPGDPARIVAAGDLAGRDLDWQMRHSLTEMVASAWSARRNAG
;
A
#
# COMPACT_ATOMS: atom_id res chain seq x y z
N VAL A 1 -27.47 41.15 -22.20
CA VAL A 1 -26.21 40.42 -22.53
C VAL A 1 -26.61 39.19 -23.33
N GLY A 2 -25.97 38.92 -24.48
CA GLY A 2 -26.18 37.68 -25.23
C GLY A 2 -27.21 37.69 -26.36
N LEU A 3 -28.47 37.39 -26.06
CA LEU A 3 -29.57 37.41 -27.05
C LEU A 3 -30.03 38.86 -27.27
N ARG A 4 -29.82 39.39 -28.47
CA ARG A 4 -30.47 40.62 -28.95
C ARG A 4 -30.95 40.36 -30.35
N LEU A 5 -32.26 40.44 -30.57
CA LEU A 5 -32.81 40.33 -31.91
C LEU A 5 -32.70 41.69 -32.61
N PRO A 6 -32.02 41.79 -33.77
CA PRO A 6 -32.05 43.00 -34.58
C PRO A 6 -33.48 43.26 -35.05
N LEU A 7 -33.94 44.52 -34.97
CA LEU A 7 -35.31 44.88 -35.31
C LEU A 7 -35.66 44.54 -36.77
N GLU A 8 -34.66 44.66 -37.66
CA GLU A 8 -34.73 44.35 -39.09
C GLU A 8 -35.07 42.87 -39.33
N LEU A 9 -34.36 41.93 -38.68
CA LEU A 9 -34.62 40.49 -38.75
C LEU A 9 -36.02 40.10 -38.24
N TRP A 10 -36.55 40.85 -37.26
CA TRP A 10 -37.94 40.63 -36.81
C TRP A 10 -38.94 41.15 -37.83
N GLN A 11 -38.64 42.20 -38.59
CA GLN A 11 -39.57 42.79 -39.57
C GLN A 11 -39.53 42.05 -40.92
N GLU A 12 -38.39 41.49 -41.31
CA GLU A 12 -38.16 40.82 -42.60
C GLU A 12 -38.81 39.43 -42.74
N GLY A 13 -39.34 38.84 -41.66
CA GLY A 13 -40.15 37.63 -41.74
C GLY A 13 -39.38 36.29 -41.82
N ASP A 14 -38.09 36.25 -41.47
CA ASP A 14 -37.34 34.99 -41.36
C ASP A 14 -37.88 34.12 -40.21
N GLY A 15 -38.80 33.21 -40.53
CA GLY A 15 -39.44 32.31 -39.58
C GLY A 15 -38.44 31.39 -38.86
N ALA A 16 -37.33 31.01 -39.50
CA ALA A 16 -36.32 30.14 -38.90
C ALA A 16 -35.48 30.89 -37.86
N ALA A 17 -35.07 32.14 -38.15
CA ALA A 17 -34.40 32.99 -37.16
C ALA A 17 -35.30 33.32 -35.96
N ARG A 18 -36.59 33.60 -36.20
CA ARG A 18 -37.57 33.82 -35.12
C ARG A 18 -37.74 32.58 -34.24
N SER A 19 -37.83 31.39 -34.83
CA SER A 19 -37.93 30.13 -34.10
C SER A 19 -36.68 29.87 -33.25
N ARG A 20 -35.47 29.97 -33.82
CA ARG A 20 -34.21 29.81 -33.07
C ARG A 20 -34.10 30.79 -31.90
N PHE A 21 -34.43 32.06 -32.13
CA PHE A 21 -34.45 33.08 -31.08
C PHE A 21 -35.46 32.76 -29.99
N GLY A 22 -36.71 32.41 -30.36
CA GLY A 22 -37.78 32.07 -29.43
C GLY A 22 -37.42 30.89 -28.54
N SER A 23 -36.89 29.80 -29.13
CA SER A 23 -36.43 28.63 -28.38
C SER A 23 -35.26 28.96 -27.45
N ALA A 24 -34.28 29.74 -27.92
CA ALA A 24 -33.15 30.17 -27.10
C ALA A 24 -33.58 31.09 -25.93
N PHE A 25 -34.54 31.98 -26.16
CA PHE A 25 -35.12 32.83 -25.12
C PHE A 25 -35.88 31.99 -24.09
N ALA A 26 -36.72 31.04 -24.52
CA ALA A 26 -37.44 30.15 -23.62
C ALA A 26 -36.49 29.28 -22.78
N ALA A 27 -35.41 28.77 -23.38
CA ALA A 27 -34.38 28.02 -22.67
C ALA A 27 -33.65 28.89 -21.61
N ALA A 28 -33.28 30.12 -21.95
CA ALA A 28 -32.67 31.05 -21.00
C ALA A 28 -33.62 31.44 -19.86
N TRP A 29 -34.88 31.73 -20.19
CA TRP A 29 -35.92 32.10 -19.23
C TRP A 29 -36.26 30.98 -18.25
N SER A 30 -36.30 29.73 -18.73
CA SER A 30 -36.53 28.54 -17.91
C SER A 30 -35.29 28.03 -17.17
N GLY A 31 -34.15 28.72 -17.30
CA GLY A 31 -32.89 28.30 -16.66
C GLY A 31 -32.21 27.08 -17.30
N ARG A 32 -32.66 26.63 -18.48
CA ARG A 32 -32.02 25.55 -19.26
C ARG A 32 -30.73 25.99 -19.96
N ALA A 33 -30.57 27.30 -20.20
CA ALA A 33 -29.36 27.87 -20.77
C ALA A 33 -28.93 29.15 -20.04
N GLU A 34 -27.63 29.40 -19.99
CA GLU A 34 -27.10 30.63 -19.40
C GLU A 34 -27.27 31.85 -20.34
N THR A 35 -27.31 33.04 -19.75
CA THR A 35 -27.40 34.31 -20.50
C THR A 35 -26.03 34.99 -20.57
N ASP A 36 -25.25 34.69 -21.61
CA ASP A 36 -23.89 35.19 -21.79
C ASP A 36 -23.58 35.62 -23.24
N ALA A 37 -22.33 35.98 -23.53
CA ALA A 37 -21.91 36.46 -24.85
C ALA A 37 -22.00 35.40 -25.96
N LEU A 38 -21.94 34.10 -25.64
CA LEU A 38 -22.00 33.02 -26.64
C LEU A 38 -23.38 32.90 -27.30
N ASN A 39 -24.43 33.37 -26.63
CA ASN A 39 -25.79 33.40 -27.18
C ASN A 39 -25.92 34.20 -28.49
N ARG A 40 -24.95 35.06 -28.82
CA ARG A 40 -24.90 35.75 -30.12
C ARG A 40 -24.76 34.77 -31.30
N LEU A 41 -24.19 33.58 -31.07
CA LEU A 41 -24.03 32.54 -32.09
C LEU A 41 -25.36 31.99 -32.61
N VAL A 42 -26.44 32.09 -31.82
CA VAL A 42 -27.79 31.67 -32.25
C VAL A 42 -28.22 32.39 -33.53
N LEU A 43 -27.91 33.69 -33.62
CA LEU A 43 -28.25 34.49 -34.79
C LEU A 43 -27.06 34.59 -35.77
N ALA A 44 -25.86 34.91 -35.27
CA ALA A 44 -24.70 35.13 -36.13
C ALA A 44 -24.24 33.87 -36.86
N ALA A 45 -24.22 32.72 -36.17
CA ALA A 45 -23.83 31.43 -36.73
C ALA A 45 -25.03 30.53 -37.05
N GLN A 46 -26.26 31.00 -36.85
CA GLN A 46 -27.51 30.26 -37.07
C GLN A 46 -27.60 28.94 -36.27
N LEU A 47 -26.99 28.91 -35.08
CA LEU A 47 -26.97 27.71 -34.23
C LEU A 47 -28.25 27.59 -33.40
N SER A 48 -28.63 26.36 -33.02
CA SER A 48 -29.61 26.14 -31.96
C SER A 48 -29.03 26.53 -30.58
N TRP A 49 -29.89 26.73 -29.59
CA TRP A 49 -29.41 27.01 -28.23
C TRP A 49 -28.66 25.82 -27.61
N GLU A 50 -29.05 24.58 -27.97
CA GLU A 50 -28.41 23.32 -27.56
C GLU A 50 -26.97 23.27 -28.07
N GLN A 51 -26.79 23.59 -29.35
CA GLN A 51 -25.48 23.74 -29.99
C GLN A 51 -24.60 24.78 -29.27
N VAL A 52 -25.18 25.91 -28.86
CA VAL A 52 -24.47 26.93 -28.07
C VAL A 52 -24.10 26.42 -26.67
N VAL A 53 -24.94 25.58 -26.04
CA VAL A 53 -24.62 24.95 -24.76
C VAL A 53 -23.47 23.97 -24.89
N VAL A 54 -23.38 23.18 -25.97
CA VAL A 54 -22.22 22.31 -26.25
C VAL A 54 -20.93 23.13 -26.35
N VAL A 55 -20.92 24.19 -27.17
CA VAL A 55 -19.74 25.10 -27.28
C VAL A 55 -19.36 25.68 -25.92
N ARG A 56 -20.36 26.11 -25.15
CA ARG A 56 -20.15 26.67 -23.81
C ARG A 56 -19.53 25.64 -22.87
N ALA A 57 -20.02 24.41 -22.86
CA ALA A 57 -19.51 23.34 -22.02
C ALA A 57 -18.04 23.01 -22.33
N LEU A 58 -17.70 22.85 -23.61
CA LEU A 58 -16.32 22.57 -24.06
C LEU A 58 -15.38 23.75 -23.79
N PHE A 59 -15.85 24.99 -23.98
CA PHE A 59 -15.05 26.17 -23.63
C PHE A 59 -14.79 26.26 -22.12
N ARG A 60 -15.79 25.95 -21.29
CA ARG A 60 -15.65 25.93 -19.82
C ARG A 60 -14.69 24.84 -19.36
N TYR A 61 -14.70 23.68 -20.02
CA TYR A 61 -13.69 22.65 -19.82
C TYR A 61 -12.28 23.16 -20.13
N LEU A 62 -12.06 23.74 -21.32
CA LEU A 62 -10.75 24.29 -21.71
C LEU A 62 -10.24 25.41 -20.78
N ARG A 63 -11.15 26.20 -20.20
CA ARG A 63 -10.79 27.18 -19.16
C ARG A 63 -10.16 26.50 -17.94
N GLN A 64 -10.71 25.37 -17.51
CA GLN A 64 -10.20 24.56 -16.39
C GLN A 64 -8.89 23.82 -16.74
N THR A 65 -8.57 23.63 -18.03
CA THR A 65 -7.27 23.09 -18.48
C THR A 65 -6.20 24.18 -18.68
N GLY A 66 -6.52 25.45 -18.43
CA GLY A 66 -5.55 26.56 -18.47
C GLY A 66 -5.66 27.49 -19.69
N LEU A 67 -6.73 27.41 -20.49
CA LEU A 67 -6.93 28.33 -21.62
C LEU A 67 -7.11 29.79 -21.12
N PRO A 68 -6.22 30.72 -21.49
CA PRO A 68 -6.12 32.04 -20.82
C PRO A 68 -7.15 33.07 -21.31
N TYR A 69 -8.02 32.72 -22.25
CA TYR A 69 -8.95 33.66 -22.89
C TYR A 69 -10.28 33.79 -22.15
N SER A 70 -10.81 35.01 -22.07
CA SER A 70 -12.10 35.28 -21.40
C SER A 70 -13.30 34.89 -22.28
N LEU A 71 -14.43 34.54 -21.64
CA LEU A 71 -15.67 34.18 -22.34
C LEU A 71 -16.13 35.24 -23.36
N PRO A 72 -16.12 36.57 -23.07
CA PRO A 72 -16.51 37.57 -24.05
C PRO A 72 -15.56 37.64 -25.26
N TYR A 73 -14.25 37.45 -25.03
CA TYR A 73 -13.26 37.44 -26.11
C TYR A 73 -13.45 36.23 -27.02
N THR A 74 -13.56 35.03 -26.44
CA THR A 74 -13.84 33.79 -27.17
C THR A 74 -15.14 33.87 -27.96
N ALA A 75 -16.22 34.37 -27.34
CA ALA A 75 -17.50 34.54 -28.03
C ALA A 75 -17.40 35.47 -29.25
N ARG A 76 -16.63 36.57 -29.14
CA ARG A 76 -16.37 37.47 -30.28
C ARG A 76 -15.58 36.77 -31.38
N THR A 77 -14.57 35.98 -31.03
CA THR A 77 -13.79 35.18 -32.00
C THR A 77 -14.71 34.23 -32.77
N LEU A 78 -15.54 33.46 -32.08
CA LEU A 78 -16.48 32.52 -32.70
C LEU A 78 -17.51 33.21 -33.59
N VAL A 79 -18.03 34.36 -33.16
CA VAL A 79 -18.96 35.18 -33.96
C VAL A 79 -18.29 35.77 -35.21
N THR A 80 -16.97 36.02 -35.17
CA THR A 80 -16.22 36.53 -36.33
C THR A 80 -15.84 35.38 -37.28
N GLN A 81 -15.64 34.17 -36.74
CA GLN A 81 -15.21 32.97 -37.46
C GLN A 81 -16.38 31.97 -37.57
N VAL A 82 -17.50 32.42 -38.17
CA VAL A 82 -18.75 31.65 -38.24
C VAL A 82 -18.58 30.32 -38.95
N ASP A 83 -17.85 30.31 -40.08
CA ASP A 83 -17.69 29.09 -40.88
C ASP A 83 -16.93 28.00 -40.11
N VAL A 84 -15.81 28.37 -39.45
CA VAL A 84 -15.07 27.45 -38.58
C VAL A 84 -15.92 26.99 -37.40
N THR A 85 -16.69 27.90 -36.79
CA THR A 85 -17.58 27.55 -35.67
C THR A 85 -18.65 26.54 -36.08
N ARG A 86 -19.23 26.67 -37.27
CA ARG A 86 -20.18 25.71 -37.83
C ARG A 86 -19.52 24.37 -38.12
N LEU A 87 -18.31 24.38 -38.68
CA LEU A 87 -17.54 23.16 -38.94
C LEU A 87 -17.20 22.40 -37.65
N LEU A 88 -16.85 23.11 -36.58
CA LEU A 88 -16.60 22.51 -35.26
C LEU A 88 -17.84 21.76 -34.73
N LEU A 89 -19.02 22.35 -34.87
CA LEU A 89 -20.25 21.66 -34.45
C LEU A 89 -20.73 20.60 -35.43
N ARG A 90 -20.43 20.74 -36.71
CA ARG A 90 -20.63 19.67 -37.69
C ARG A 90 -19.75 18.47 -37.35
N LEU A 91 -18.49 18.70 -36.97
CA LEU A 91 -17.58 17.66 -36.49
C LEU A 91 -18.13 16.99 -35.23
N PHE A 92 -18.51 17.78 -34.23
CA PHE A 92 -19.08 17.24 -32.99
C PHE A 92 -20.32 16.38 -33.26
N LYS A 93 -21.25 16.86 -34.10
CA LYS A 93 -22.43 16.08 -34.50
C LYS A 93 -22.04 14.80 -35.24
N THR A 94 -21.13 14.89 -36.20
CA THR A 94 -20.67 13.73 -36.99
C THR A 94 -20.04 12.68 -36.10
N ARG A 95 -19.31 13.09 -35.07
CA ARG A 95 -18.70 12.18 -34.10
C ARG A 95 -19.71 11.55 -33.14
N CYS A 96 -20.64 12.34 -32.62
CA CYS A 96 -21.35 11.98 -31.39
C CYS A 96 -22.84 11.67 -31.57
N ASP A 97 -23.45 11.99 -32.71
CA ASP A 97 -24.87 11.74 -32.97
C ASP A 97 -25.07 10.27 -33.43
N PRO A 98 -25.69 9.40 -32.60
CA PRO A 98 -25.84 7.98 -32.92
C PRO A 98 -26.76 7.75 -34.14
N GLU A 99 -27.73 8.63 -34.38
CA GLU A 99 -28.71 8.49 -35.48
C GLU A 99 -28.17 8.97 -36.83
N LEU A 100 -27.07 9.74 -36.85
CA LEU A 100 -26.61 10.40 -38.06
C LEU A 100 -26.03 9.43 -39.09
N LEU A 101 -25.24 8.45 -38.65
CA LEU A 101 -24.50 7.54 -39.52
C LEU A 101 -24.66 6.10 -39.03
N PRO A 102 -24.99 5.15 -39.93
CA PRO A 102 -25.41 3.80 -39.57
C PRO A 102 -24.26 2.87 -39.15
N SER A 103 -23.00 3.18 -39.48
CA SER A 103 -21.85 2.34 -39.11
C SER A 103 -20.65 3.14 -38.60
N ALA A 104 -19.82 2.50 -37.78
CA ALA A 104 -18.60 3.09 -37.24
C ALA A 104 -17.59 3.48 -38.35
N GLN A 105 -17.48 2.67 -39.40
CA GLN A 105 -16.55 2.93 -40.52
C GLN A 105 -16.98 4.15 -41.34
N GLU A 106 -18.28 4.30 -41.64
CA GLU A 106 -18.79 5.48 -42.32
C GLU A 106 -18.61 6.75 -41.48
N ARG A 107 -18.77 6.62 -40.15
CA ARG A 107 -18.52 7.70 -39.21
C ARG A 107 -17.06 8.13 -39.20
N GLU A 108 -16.13 7.20 -39.14
CA GLU A 108 -14.69 7.50 -39.18
C GLU A 108 -14.30 8.25 -40.46
N ALA A 109 -14.77 7.79 -41.62
CA ALA A 109 -14.54 8.45 -42.90
C ALA A 109 -15.13 9.87 -42.95
N ALA A 110 -16.39 10.04 -42.53
CA ALA A 110 -17.03 11.35 -42.49
C ALA A 110 -16.35 12.30 -41.50
N VAL A 111 -15.88 11.80 -40.35
CA VAL A 111 -15.10 12.57 -39.39
C VAL A 111 -13.79 13.05 -40.00
N ALA A 112 -13.06 12.18 -40.72
CA ALA A 112 -11.82 12.55 -41.40
C ALA A 112 -12.05 13.67 -42.43
N ASP A 113 -13.10 13.57 -43.25
CA ASP A 113 -13.45 14.59 -44.23
C ASP A 113 -13.75 15.96 -43.58
N VAL A 114 -14.53 15.95 -42.50
CA VAL A 114 -14.85 17.20 -41.78
C VAL A 114 -13.60 17.78 -41.12
N VAL A 115 -12.70 16.96 -40.57
CA VAL A 115 -11.43 17.42 -39.98
C VAL A 115 -10.54 18.08 -41.03
N GLU A 116 -10.43 17.50 -42.24
CA GLU A 116 -9.64 18.10 -43.33
C GLU A 116 -10.23 19.43 -43.81
N GLU A 117 -11.55 19.54 -43.93
CA GLU A 117 -12.21 20.81 -44.23
C GLU A 117 -11.94 21.86 -43.14
N LEU A 118 -11.97 21.43 -41.88
CA LEU A 118 -11.74 22.30 -40.73
C LEU A 118 -10.27 22.76 -40.63
N ARG A 119 -9.30 21.88 -40.92
CA ARG A 119 -7.87 22.24 -41.06
C ARG A 119 -7.68 23.30 -42.14
N THR A 120 -8.26 23.10 -43.31
CA THR A 120 -8.20 24.07 -44.43
C THR A 120 -8.83 25.41 -44.05
N ALA A 121 -9.93 25.41 -43.30
CA ALA A 121 -10.57 26.63 -42.82
C ALA A 121 -9.74 27.35 -41.74
N LEU A 122 -9.11 26.60 -40.82
CA LEU A 122 -8.23 27.15 -39.79
C LEU A 122 -7.00 27.85 -40.38
N ASP A 123 -6.40 27.32 -41.43
CA ASP A 123 -5.22 27.92 -42.08
C ASP A 123 -5.50 29.32 -42.68
N ARG A 124 -6.78 29.67 -42.86
CA ARG A 124 -7.21 30.99 -43.35
C ARG A 124 -7.52 31.98 -42.21
N VAL A 125 -7.58 31.52 -40.97
CA VAL A 125 -7.90 32.36 -39.80
C VAL A 125 -6.80 33.39 -39.58
N GLN A 126 -7.20 34.66 -39.49
CA GLN A 126 -6.29 35.76 -39.20
C GLN A 126 -6.19 35.98 -37.69
N GLY A 127 -4.96 36.04 -37.19
CA GLY A 127 -4.64 36.33 -35.79
C GLY A 127 -4.36 35.09 -34.95
N LEU A 128 -3.22 35.11 -34.26
CA LEU A 128 -2.71 33.97 -33.47
C LEU A 128 -3.67 33.55 -32.34
N ASP A 129 -4.31 34.50 -31.67
CA ASP A 129 -5.26 34.19 -30.60
C ASP A 129 -6.52 33.50 -31.12
N ALA A 130 -7.02 33.93 -32.29
CA ALA A 130 -8.20 33.32 -32.89
C ALA A 130 -7.91 31.89 -33.31
N ASP A 131 -6.75 31.66 -33.93
CA ASP A 131 -6.26 30.33 -34.29
C ASP A 131 -6.11 29.43 -33.06
N ARG A 132 -5.44 29.90 -31.99
CA ARG A 132 -5.29 29.16 -30.73
C ARG A 132 -6.63 28.76 -30.11
N ILE A 133 -7.59 29.68 -30.04
CA ILE A 133 -8.93 29.39 -29.49
C ILE A 133 -9.65 28.31 -30.30
N LEU A 134 -9.64 28.43 -31.64
CA LEU A 134 -10.36 27.51 -32.51
C LEU A 134 -9.68 26.12 -32.55
N ARG A 135 -8.35 26.06 -32.53
CA ARG A 135 -7.59 24.79 -32.43
C ARG A 135 -7.77 24.12 -31.06
N ALA A 136 -7.83 24.88 -29.97
CA ALA A 136 -8.15 24.33 -28.66
C ALA A 136 -9.56 23.71 -28.64
N LEU A 137 -10.57 24.39 -29.20
CA LEU A 137 -11.92 23.84 -29.35
C LEU A 137 -11.97 22.60 -30.25
N LEU A 138 -11.23 22.61 -31.36
CA LEU A 138 -11.08 21.42 -32.22
C LEU A 138 -10.53 20.23 -31.42
N SER A 139 -9.44 20.44 -30.69
CA SER A 139 -8.81 19.39 -29.88
C SER A 139 -9.78 18.83 -28.83
N ALA A 140 -10.56 19.69 -28.16
CA ALA A 140 -11.56 19.26 -27.19
C ALA A 140 -12.68 18.43 -27.84
N VAL A 141 -13.13 18.79 -29.06
CA VAL A 141 -14.13 18.00 -29.81
C VAL A 141 -13.58 16.63 -30.22
N GLN A 142 -12.32 16.58 -30.66
CA GLN A 142 -11.65 15.32 -31.03
C GLN A 142 -11.41 14.42 -29.82
N ALA A 143 -11.12 15.02 -28.67
CA ALA A 143 -10.92 14.32 -27.40
C ALA A 143 -12.19 13.68 -26.83
N VAL A 144 -13.39 14.07 -27.26
CA VAL A 144 -14.64 13.44 -26.77
C VAL A 144 -14.70 11.97 -27.21
N LEU A 145 -14.72 11.09 -26.20
CA LEU A 145 -14.89 9.64 -26.31
C LEU A 145 -16.36 9.22 -26.20
N ARG A 146 -17.13 9.88 -25.32
CA ARG A 146 -18.55 9.61 -25.08
C ARG A 146 -19.27 10.90 -24.66
N THR A 147 -20.53 11.06 -25.02
CA THR A 147 -21.35 12.19 -24.54
C THR A 147 -22.85 11.89 -24.57
N ASN A 148 -23.57 12.39 -23.56
CA ASN A 148 -25.03 12.30 -23.50
C ASN A 148 -25.74 13.42 -24.29
N ALA A 149 -25.03 14.30 -25.00
CA ALA A 149 -25.63 15.46 -25.67
C ALA A 149 -26.71 15.11 -26.71
N TYR A 150 -26.70 13.86 -27.21
CA TYR A 150 -27.68 13.33 -28.15
C TYR A 150 -28.71 12.39 -27.52
N ALA A 151 -28.49 11.93 -26.29
CA ALA A 151 -29.49 11.18 -25.53
C ALA A 151 -30.72 12.07 -25.34
N ARG A 152 -31.91 11.59 -25.70
CA ARG A 152 -33.14 12.35 -25.57
C ARG A 152 -33.84 11.96 -24.28
N GLY A 153 -34.27 12.96 -23.50
CA GLY A 153 -35.11 12.71 -22.33
C GLY A 153 -36.47 12.12 -22.72
N ALA A 154 -37.25 11.67 -21.74
CA ALA A 154 -38.62 11.18 -21.97
C ALA A 154 -39.56 12.24 -22.59
N ASP A 155 -39.21 13.52 -22.46
CA ASP A 155 -39.89 14.66 -23.08
C ASP A 155 -39.39 14.99 -24.50
N GLY A 156 -38.43 14.21 -25.02
CA GLY A 156 -37.78 14.44 -26.31
C GLY A 156 -36.81 15.62 -26.32
N GLU A 157 -36.51 16.23 -25.18
CA GLU A 157 -35.60 17.37 -25.08
C GLU A 157 -34.14 16.94 -24.83
N MET A 158 -33.21 17.87 -25.05
CA MET A 158 -31.81 17.73 -24.64
C MET A 158 -31.71 17.55 -23.11
N PRO A 159 -30.76 16.73 -22.60
CA PRO A 159 -30.58 16.54 -21.17
C PRO A 159 -30.33 17.86 -20.42
N ARG A 160 -30.78 17.91 -19.16
CA ARG A 160 -30.63 19.10 -18.28
C ARG A 160 -29.17 19.41 -17.93
N HIS A 161 -28.28 18.45 -18.13
CA HIS A 161 -26.85 18.53 -17.94
C HIS A 161 -26.16 17.76 -19.07
N LEU A 162 -25.00 18.22 -19.50
CA LEU A 162 -24.17 17.56 -20.50
C LEU A 162 -22.99 16.88 -19.83
N SER A 163 -22.69 15.67 -20.28
CA SER A 163 -21.53 14.90 -19.85
C SER A 163 -20.64 14.61 -21.05
N PHE A 164 -19.34 14.73 -20.85
CA PHE A 164 -18.32 14.42 -21.84
C PHE A 164 -17.27 13.55 -21.17
N LYS A 165 -17.12 12.30 -21.61
CA LYS A 165 -15.91 11.52 -21.33
C LYS A 165 -14.87 11.91 -22.37
N LEU A 166 -13.71 12.38 -21.94
CA LEU A 166 -12.63 12.86 -22.79
C LEU A 166 -11.36 12.03 -22.60
N ASP A 167 -10.58 11.95 -23.68
CA ASP A 167 -9.15 11.60 -23.67
C ASP A 167 -8.33 12.89 -23.48
N PRO A 168 -7.77 13.13 -22.28
CA PRO A 168 -7.01 14.35 -21.99
C PRO A 168 -5.74 14.50 -22.83
N ALA A 169 -5.13 13.39 -23.29
CA ALA A 169 -3.91 13.43 -24.09
C ALA A 169 -4.12 14.08 -25.47
N LEU A 170 -5.37 14.08 -25.97
CA LEU A 170 -5.75 14.73 -27.22
C LEU A 170 -6.07 16.23 -27.07
N VAL A 171 -6.16 16.75 -25.85
CA VAL A 171 -6.54 18.14 -25.57
C VAL A 171 -5.30 19.04 -25.64
N ALA A 172 -5.34 20.06 -26.51
CA ALA A 172 -4.21 20.95 -26.69
C ALA A 172 -3.89 21.76 -25.42
N GLY A 173 -2.63 21.69 -24.97
CA GLY A 173 -2.16 22.42 -23.79
C GLY A 173 -2.60 21.81 -22.46
N MET A 174 -2.94 20.51 -22.44
CA MET A 174 -3.26 19.77 -21.22
C MET A 174 -2.11 19.85 -20.19
N PRO A 175 -2.37 20.24 -18.93
CA PRO A 175 -1.36 20.19 -17.87
C PRO A 175 -1.02 18.75 -17.46
N GLU A 176 0.28 18.47 -17.28
CA GLU A 176 0.75 17.15 -16.82
C GLU A 176 0.58 16.95 -15.29
N PRO A 177 0.47 15.69 -14.81
CA PRO A 177 0.27 14.48 -15.60
C PRO A 177 -1.16 14.44 -16.16
N ALA A 178 -1.29 14.13 -17.44
CA ALA A 178 -2.59 13.92 -18.06
C ALA A 178 -3.26 12.65 -17.53
N PRO A 179 -4.52 12.70 -17.03
CA PRO A 179 -5.27 11.50 -16.68
C PRO A 179 -5.53 10.63 -17.91
N ALA A 180 -5.76 9.33 -17.71
CA ALA A 180 -6.18 8.42 -18.77
C ALA A 180 -7.57 8.80 -19.32
N TYR A 181 -8.49 9.18 -18.42
CA TYR A 181 -9.84 9.62 -18.77
C TYR A 181 -10.30 10.79 -17.89
N GLU A 182 -11.07 11.70 -18.47
CA GLU A 182 -11.78 12.76 -17.73
C GLU A 182 -13.27 12.77 -18.06
N ILE A 183 -14.13 12.78 -17.04
CA ILE A 183 -15.56 13.04 -17.24
C ILE A 183 -15.85 14.48 -16.82
N TRP A 184 -16.22 15.31 -17.78
CA TRP A 184 -16.65 16.69 -17.58
C TRP A 184 -18.18 16.76 -17.58
N VAL A 185 -18.77 17.24 -16.49
CA VAL A 185 -20.22 17.44 -16.33
C VAL A 185 -20.52 18.93 -16.26
N TYR A 186 -21.45 19.36 -17.10
CA TYR A 186 -21.80 20.77 -17.27
C TYR A 186 -23.31 20.98 -17.25
N SER A 187 -23.79 21.92 -16.44
CA SER A 187 -25.14 22.47 -16.54
C SER A 187 -25.13 23.96 -16.15
N PRO A 188 -26.24 24.70 -16.29
CA PRO A 188 -26.34 26.06 -15.73
C PRO A 188 -26.18 26.13 -14.20
N ARG A 189 -26.30 25.00 -13.49
CA ARG A 189 -26.22 24.91 -12.02
C ARG A 189 -24.89 24.35 -11.51
N VAL A 190 -24.24 23.45 -12.25
CA VAL A 190 -23.03 22.75 -11.80
C VAL A 190 -21.98 22.68 -12.91
N GLU A 191 -20.72 22.78 -12.52
CA GLU A 191 -19.56 22.35 -13.30
C GLU A 191 -18.81 21.31 -12.46
N GLY A 192 -18.45 20.16 -13.05
CA GLY A 192 -17.79 19.08 -12.34
C GLY A 192 -16.85 18.29 -13.23
N VAL A 193 -15.78 17.76 -12.64
CA VAL A 193 -14.78 16.95 -13.32
C VAL A 193 -14.48 15.70 -12.50
N HIS A 194 -14.26 14.58 -13.17
CA HIS A 194 -13.76 13.34 -12.57
C HIS A 194 -12.56 12.82 -13.37
N LEU A 195 -11.38 12.82 -12.75
CA LEU A 195 -10.10 12.41 -13.32
C LEU A 195 -9.81 10.95 -12.96
N ARG A 196 -9.47 10.11 -13.93
CA ARG A 196 -9.12 8.69 -13.73
C ARG A 196 -7.79 8.36 -14.39
N PHE A 197 -6.94 7.61 -13.70
CA PHE A 197 -5.63 7.15 -14.20
C PHE A 197 -5.64 5.69 -14.65
N GLY A 198 -6.80 5.04 -14.66
CA GLY A 198 -6.98 3.69 -15.16
C GLY A 198 -8.45 3.31 -15.35
N ALA A 199 -8.69 2.16 -15.96
CA ALA A 199 -10.04 1.61 -16.18
C ALA A 199 -10.69 1.14 -14.87
N VAL A 200 -9.96 0.49 -13.97
CA VAL A 200 -10.44 0.23 -12.61
C VAL A 200 -9.87 1.33 -11.71
N ALA A 201 -10.70 2.32 -11.36
CA ALA A 201 -10.26 3.47 -10.59
C ALA A 201 -11.29 3.90 -9.54
N ARG A 202 -10.77 4.43 -8.43
CA ARG A 202 -11.56 4.89 -7.27
C ARG A 202 -11.07 6.23 -6.78
N GLY A 203 -12.00 7.12 -6.45
CA GLY A 203 -11.66 8.47 -6.02
C GLY A 203 -12.69 9.19 -5.18
N GLY A 204 -12.21 10.02 -4.26
CA GLY A 204 -13.04 10.97 -3.51
C GLY A 204 -13.59 12.09 -4.40
N LEU A 205 -14.84 12.53 -4.14
CA LEU A 205 -15.48 13.64 -4.82
C LEU A 205 -15.55 14.87 -3.92
N ARG A 206 -14.85 15.95 -4.29
CA ARG A 206 -14.80 17.20 -3.51
C ARG A 206 -15.87 18.20 -3.95
N TRP A 207 -16.51 18.85 -2.97
CA TRP A 207 -17.21 20.11 -3.23
C TRP A 207 -16.22 21.26 -3.08
N SER A 208 -15.87 21.89 -4.20
CA SER A 208 -14.94 23.02 -4.24
C SER A 208 -15.66 24.37 -4.25
N ASP A 209 -15.07 25.36 -3.58
CA ASP A 209 -15.42 26.78 -3.67
C ASP A 209 -14.58 27.53 -4.73
N ARG A 210 -13.59 26.86 -5.35
CA ARG A 210 -12.66 27.44 -6.34
C ARG A 210 -13.20 27.43 -7.76
N ARG A 211 -14.24 28.21 -8.03
CA ARG A 211 -14.94 28.22 -9.33
C ARG A 211 -14.04 28.36 -10.57
N GLU A 212 -12.97 29.15 -10.50
CA GLU A 212 -12.12 29.43 -11.67
C GLU A 212 -11.06 28.36 -11.94
N ASP A 213 -10.68 27.53 -10.96
CA ASP A 213 -9.57 26.58 -11.08
C ASP A 213 -9.70 25.29 -10.25
N PHE A 214 -10.93 24.87 -9.93
CA PHE A 214 -11.16 23.64 -9.15
C PHE A 214 -10.59 22.37 -9.82
N ARG A 215 -10.46 22.31 -11.15
CA ARG A 215 -9.79 21.16 -11.79
C ARG A 215 -8.33 21.05 -11.36
N THR A 216 -7.62 22.18 -11.22
CA THR A 216 -6.24 22.22 -10.72
C THR A 216 -6.17 21.73 -9.27
N GLU A 217 -7.16 22.10 -8.44
CA GLU A 217 -7.29 21.57 -7.08
C GLU A 217 -7.45 20.03 -7.10
N VAL A 218 -8.37 19.51 -7.93
CA VAL A 218 -8.65 18.07 -8.04
C VAL A 218 -7.42 17.32 -8.57
N LEU A 219 -6.71 17.86 -9.57
CA LEU A 219 -5.48 17.28 -10.12
C LEU A 219 -4.35 17.25 -9.09
N GLY A 220 -4.24 18.25 -8.21
CA GLY A 220 -3.26 18.22 -7.11
C GLY A 220 -3.51 17.05 -6.13
N LEU A 221 -4.78 16.72 -5.89
CA LEU A 221 -5.18 15.67 -4.94
C LEU A 221 -5.03 14.26 -5.53
N VAL A 222 -5.25 14.08 -6.84
CA VAL A 222 -5.20 12.75 -7.46
C VAL A 222 -3.78 12.19 -7.55
N ARG A 223 -2.75 13.04 -7.66
CA ARG A 223 -1.35 12.60 -7.69
C ARG A 223 -0.99 11.78 -6.45
N ALA A 224 -1.30 12.31 -5.28
CA ALA A 224 -1.12 11.59 -4.02
C ALA A 224 -1.98 10.31 -3.96
N GLN A 225 -3.16 10.33 -4.58
CA GLN A 225 -4.06 9.17 -4.62
C GLN A 225 -3.50 8.00 -5.44
N VAL A 226 -2.75 8.26 -6.52
CA VAL A 226 -2.16 7.18 -7.35
C VAL A 226 -1.16 6.36 -6.54
N VAL A 227 -0.22 7.03 -5.86
CA VAL A 227 0.78 6.37 -4.98
C VAL A 227 0.08 5.65 -3.83
N LYS A 228 -0.92 6.30 -3.20
CA LYS A 228 -1.68 5.73 -2.09
C LYS A 228 -2.45 4.46 -2.48
N ASN A 229 -2.91 4.38 -3.73
CA ASN A 229 -3.66 3.24 -4.24
C ASN A 229 -2.77 2.08 -4.71
N ALA A 230 -1.44 2.18 -4.62
CA ALA A 230 -0.53 1.10 -5.05
C ALA A 230 -0.69 -0.21 -4.24
N VAL A 231 -1.42 -0.17 -3.13
CA VAL A 231 -1.62 -1.29 -2.20
C VAL A 231 -2.97 -1.98 -2.39
N ILE A 232 -3.86 -1.42 -3.22
CA ILE A 232 -5.25 -1.86 -3.42
C ILE A 232 -5.55 -2.13 -4.90
N VAL A 233 -6.73 -2.68 -5.19
CA VAL A 233 -7.17 -2.98 -6.55
C VAL A 233 -7.40 -1.73 -7.43
N PRO A 234 -8.21 -0.73 -7.08
CA PRO A 234 -8.45 0.37 -8.00
C PRO A 234 -7.27 1.34 -8.06
N THR A 235 -6.88 1.74 -9.27
CA THR A 235 -5.97 2.88 -9.49
C THR A 235 -6.56 4.20 -8.97
N GLY A 236 -5.74 5.25 -8.92
CA GLY A 236 -6.17 6.57 -8.42
C GLY A 236 -7.20 7.26 -9.33
N ALA A 237 -8.30 7.73 -8.73
CA ALA A 237 -9.18 8.73 -9.32
C ALA A 237 -9.48 9.87 -8.35
N LYS A 238 -9.98 10.97 -8.88
CA LYS A 238 -10.48 12.09 -8.07
C LYS A 238 -11.50 12.90 -8.83
N GLY A 239 -12.57 13.30 -8.17
CA GLY A 239 -13.52 14.24 -8.74
C GLY A 239 -13.70 15.49 -7.91
N GLY A 240 -14.27 16.50 -8.53
CA GLY A 240 -14.74 17.68 -7.82
C GLY A 240 -15.77 18.45 -8.62
N PHE A 241 -16.63 19.17 -7.91
CA PHE A 241 -17.68 19.99 -8.52
C PHE A 241 -17.82 21.33 -7.81
N VAL A 242 -18.38 22.31 -8.54
CA VAL A 242 -18.74 23.63 -8.04
C VAL A 242 -20.20 23.95 -8.38
N GLY A 243 -20.93 24.43 -7.38
CA GLY A 243 -22.28 24.98 -7.57
C GLY A 243 -22.22 26.43 -8.08
N LYS A 244 -22.93 26.73 -9.16
CA LYS A 244 -22.91 28.04 -9.83
C LYS A 244 -23.98 29.01 -9.34
N GLN A 245 -25.04 28.49 -8.73
CA GLN A 245 -26.22 29.24 -8.29
C GLN A 245 -26.48 29.03 -6.79
N LEU A 246 -25.41 28.87 -6.01
CA LEU A 246 -25.48 28.70 -4.56
C LEU A 246 -26.02 29.99 -3.89
N PRO A 247 -27.06 29.90 -3.03
CA PRO A 247 -27.49 30.99 -2.16
C PRO A 247 -26.37 31.52 -1.25
N ASP A 248 -26.56 32.69 -0.63
CA ASP A 248 -25.62 33.18 0.39
C ASP A 248 -25.78 32.38 1.69
N PRO A 249 -24.77 31.61 2.14
CA PRO A 249 -24.87 30.80 3.36
C PRO A 249 -24.99 31.63 4.64
N ALA A 250 -24.65 32.93 4.61
CA ALA A 250 -24.89 33.85 5.72
C ALA A 250 -26.36 34.26 5.85
N VAL A 251 -27.14 34.11 4.77
CA VAL A 251 -28.57 34.44 4.71
C VAL A 251 -29.43 33.20 4.91
N ASP A 252 -29.17 32.13 4.15
CA ASP A 252 -29.93 30.89 4.20
C ASP A 252 -29.02 29.68 3.97
N ARG A 253 -28.50 29.14 5.08
CA ARG A 253 -27.59 27.99 5.08
C ARG A 253 -28.27 26.70 4.61
N ASP A 254 -29.56 26.53 4.89
CA ASP A 254 -30.29 25.32 4.51
C ASP A 254 -30.55 25.29 3.00
N ALA A 255 -30.91 26.43 2.40
CA ALA A 255 -31.01 26.55 0.95
C ALA A 255 -29.66 26.38 0.25
N TRP A 256 -28.56 26.91 0.82
CA TRP A 256 -27.21 26.67 0.31
C TRP A 256 -26.84 25.19 0.30
N TRP A 257 -27.15 24.49 1.39
CA TRP A 257 -26.90 23.05 1.52
C TRP A 257 -27.74 22.23 0.54
N ALA A 258 -29.04 22.55 0.42
CA ALA A 258 -29.95 21.88 -0.50
C ALA A 258 -29.53 22.05 -1.98
N GLU A 259 -29.08 23.25 -2.37
CA GLU A 259 -28.54 23.50 -3.71
C GLU A 259 -27.24 22.72 -3.95
N GLY A 260 -26.37 22.63 -2.95
CA GLY A 260 -25.17 21.80 -2.99
C GLY A 260 -25.48 20.32 -3.26
N ILE A 261 -26.46 19.78 -2.54
CA ILE A 261 -26.97 18.41 -2.76
C ILE A 261 -27.52 18.26 -4.18
N ALA A 262 -28.33 19.21 -4.67
CA ALA A 262 -28.88 19.16 -6.02
C ALA A 262 -27.79 19.18 -7.11
N CYS A 263 -26.73 19.97 -6.91
CA CYS A 263 -25.55 20.00 -7.79
C CYS A 263 -24.82 18.66 -7.76
N TYR A 264 -24.61 18.07 -6.58
CA TYR A 264 -23.98 16.76 -6.42
C TYR A 264 -24.78 15.65 -7.11
N ARG A 265 -26.13 15.62 -6.93
CA ARG A 265 -26.99 14.65 -7.62
C ARG A 265 -26.88 14.77 -9.14
N THR A 266 -26.83 16.00 -9.66
CA THR A 266 -26.63 16.25 -11.09
C THR A 266 -25.25 15.76 -11.56
N PHE A 267 -24.21 15.97 -10.75
CA PHE A 267 -22.86 15.53 -11.06
C PHE A 267 -22.78 13.99 -11.13
N ILE A 268 -23.25 13.27 -10.11
CA ILE A 268 -23.28 11.80 -10.09
C ILE A 268 -24.10 11.23 -11.26
N THR A 269 -25.28 11.82 -11.52
CA THR A 269 -26.11 11.44 -12.68
C THR A 269 -25.33 11.58 -13.98
N GLY A 270 -24.61 12.69 -14.14
CA GLY A 270 -23.79 12.95 -15.30
C GLY A 270 -22.61 11.99 -15.47
N LEU A 271 -22.00 11.50 -14.38
CA LEU A 271 -20.96 10.47 -14.46
C LEU A 271 -21.53 9.16 -15.01
N LEU A 272 -22.70 8.73 -14.51
CA LEU A 272 -23.35 7.48 -14.93
C LEU A 272 -23.92 7.55 -16.36
N ASP A 273 -24.27 8.74 -16.85
CA ASP A 273 -24.76 8.92 -18.23
C ASP A 273 -23.77 8.51 -19.33
N VAL A 274 -22.48 8.37 -19.01
CA VAL A 274 -21.43 7.99 -19.96
C VAL A 274 -20.61 6.77 -19.53
N THR A 275 -21.06 6.06 -18.49
CA THR A 275 -20.40 4.87 -17.92
C THR A 275 -21.18 3.61 -18.32
N ASP A 276 -20.50 2.53 -18.71
CA ASP A 276 -21.19 1.28 -19.06
C ASP A 276 -21.79 0.63 -17.81
N ASP A 277 -22.80 -0.22 -17.97
CA ASP A 277 -23.41 -1.03 -16.92
C ASP A 277 -23.01 -2.51 -17.09
N LEU A 278 -23.20 -3.34 -16.05
CA LEU A 278 -22.90 -4.78 -16.10
C LEU A 278 -24.16 -5.57 -15.75
N ARG A 279 -24.70 -6.33 -16.71
CA ARG A 279 -25.95 -7.07 -16.51
C ARG A 279 -25.74 -8.56 -16.62
N THR A 280 -26.32 -9.31 -15.69
CA THR A 280 -26.37 -10.77 -15.75
C THR A 280 -27.50 -11.21 -16.68
N GLY A 281 -27.16 -11.89 -17.77
CA GLY A 281 -28.11 -12.51 -18.70
C GLY A 281 -28.84 -13.71 -18.10
N ALA A 282 -29.88 -14.17 -18.77
CA ALA A 282 -30.67 -15.33 -18.34
C ALA A 282 -29.89 -16.66 -18.32
N ASP A 283 -28.74 -16.71 -19.00
CA ASP A 283 -27.78 -17.82 -19.00
C ASP A 283 -26.74 -17.72 -17.88
N GLY A 284 -26.85 -16.71 -17.01
CA GLY A 284 -25.95 -16.45 -15.90
C GLY A 284 -24.66 -15.72 -16.28
N ARG A 285 -24.46 -15.36 -17.56
CA ARG A 285 -23.27 -14.63 -18.01
C ARG A 285 -23.44 -13.13 -17.83
N GLU A 286 -22.40 -12.46 -17.35
CA GLU A 286 -22.38 -11.01 -17.26
C GLU A 286 -22.00 -10.40 -18.63
N VAL A 287 -22.73 -9.36 -19.02
CA VAL A 287 -22.54 -8.65 -20.28
C VAL A 287 -22.47 -7.16 -19.98
N VAL A 288 -21.46 -6.50 -20.53
CA VAL A 288 -21.33 -5.04 -20.47
C VAL A 288 -22.39 -4.41 -21.38
N VAL A 289 -23.17 -3.49 -20.82
CA VAL A 289 -24.25 -2.78 -21.51
C VAL A 289 -23.91 -1.29 -21.59
N PRO A 290 -23.66 -0.73 -22.77
CA PRO A 290 -23.35 0.69 -22.90
C PRO A 290 -24.58 1.58 -22.66
N PRO A 291 -24.40 2.87 -22.32
CA PRO A 291 -25.49 3.82 -22.25
C PRO A 291 -26.24 3.94 -23.57
N ASP A 292 -27.56 4.09 -23.49
CA ASP A 292 -28.41 4.34 -24.66
C ASP A 292 -28.03 5.68 -25.33
N ASP A 293 -28.15 5.74 -26.66
CA ASP A 293 -27.92 6.95 -27.45
C ASP A 293 -26.51 7.58 -27.31
N VAL A 294 -25.50 6.80 -26.94
CA VAL A 294 -24.10 7.24 -26.81
C VAL A 294 -23.20 6.50 -27.81
N VAL A 295 -22.47 7.27 -28.63
CA VAL A 295 -21.38 6.72 -29.46
C VAL A 295 -20.13 6.55 -28.61
N ARG A 296 -19.46 5.39 -28.73
CA ARG A 296 -18.24 5.03 -28.00
C ARG A 296 -17.02 5.06 -28.92
N TYR A 297 -15.93 5.66 -28.44
CA TYR A 297 -14.61 5.64 -29.11
C TYR A 297 -13.53 4.94 -28.27
N ASP A 298 -13.90 4.35 -27.15
CA ASP A 298 -13.08 3.68 -26.15
C ASP A 298 -13.62 2.27 -25.84
N GLY A 299 -12.85 1.49 -25.08
CA GLY A 299 -13.20 0.13 -24.65
C GLY A 299 -14.36 0.09 -23.64
N ASP A 300 -14.64 -1.10 -23.10
CA ASP A 300 -15.64 -1.28 -22.05
C ASP A 300 -15.20 -0.57 -20.76
N ASP A 301 -16.15 0.09 -20.09
CA ASP A 301 -15.93 0.90 -18.89
C ASP A 301 -17.09 0.76 -17.88
N PRO A 302 -17.31 -0.45 -17.32
CA PRO A 302 -18.41 -0.68 -16.38
C PRO A 302 -18.07 -0.29 -14.93
N TYR A 303 -16.80 -0.09 -14.61
CA TYR A 303 -16.33 0.11 -13.24
C TYR A 303 -16.10 1.58 -12.91
N LEU A 304 -16.98 2.15 -12.09
CA LEU A 304 -16.84 3.51 -11.56
C LEU A 304 -17.21 3.49 -10.07
N VAL A 305 -16.24 3.70 -9.20
CA VAL A 305 -16.46 3.80 -7.75
C VAL A 305 -16.06 5.17 -7.24
N VAL A 306 -16.94 5.79 -6.47
CA VAL A 306 -16.73 7.11 -5.88
C VAL A 306 -16.59 7.00 -4.36
N ALA A 307 -16.01 8.02 -3.75
CA ALA A 307 -15.93 8.13 -2.29
C ALA A 307 -16.24 9.57 -1.86
N ALA A 308 -16.57 9.73 -0.58
CA ALA A 308 -16.72 11.05 0.00
C ALA A 308 -15.35 11.75 0.21
N ASP A 309 -15.35 13.08 0.19
CA ASP A 309 -14.22 13.95 0.50
C ASP A 309 -14.75 15.21 1.24
N LYS A 310 -13.93 16.24 1.35
CA LYS A 310 -14.25 17.56 1.87
C LYS A 310 -15.51 18.11 1.19
N GLY A 311 -16.47 18.48 2.03
CA GLY A 311 -17.76 19.03 1.62
C GLY A 311 -18.79 17.98 1.19
N THR A 312 -18.41 16.69 1.12
CA THR A 312 -19.29 15.59 0.70
C THR A 312 -19.30 14.41 1.67
N ALA A 313 -18.74 14.57 2.88
CA ALA A 313 -18.60 13.52 3.89
C ALA A 313 -19.89 12.70 4.15
N SER A 314 -21.07 13.33 4.05
CA SER A 314 -22.37 12.68 4.26
C SER A 314 -23.10 12.33 2.95
N PHE A 315 -22.43 12.34 1.80
CA PHE A 315 -23.06 12.21 0.47
C PHE A 315 -22.92 10.82 -0.16
N SER A 316 -22.20 9.87 0.46
CA SER A 316 -22.06 8.50 -0.08
C SER A 316 -23.43 7.82 -0.26
N ASP A 317 -24.35 7.98 0.71
CA ASP A 317 -25.71 7.42 0.61
C ASP A 317 -26.49 8.00 -0.58
N ILE A 318 -26.30 9.30 -0.89
CA ILE A 318 -26.94 9.96 -2.03
C ILE A 318 -26.43 9.38 -3.35
N ALA A 319 -25.13 9.08 -3.45
CA ALA A 319 -24.56 8.45 -4.63
C ALA A 319 -25.06 7.02 -4.81
N ASN A 320 -25.11 6.23 -3.73
CA ASN A 320 -25.64 4.87 -3.73
C ASN A 320 -27.14 4.83 -4.09
N GLU A 321 -27.94 5.74 -3.54
CA GLU A 321 -29.37 5.90 -3.88
C GLU A 321 -29.56 6.12 -5.39
N ILE A 322 -28.73 6.97 -6.01
CA ILE A 322 -28.78 7.23 -7.45
C ILE A 322 -28.41 5.99 -8.25
N ALA A 323 -27.32 5.30 -7.89
CA ALA A 323 -26.88 4.07 -8.55
C ALA A 323 -27.98 2.99 -8.51
N GLN A 324 -28.55 2.74 -7.32
CA GLN A 324 -29.65 1.79 -7.13
C GLN A 324 -30.91 2.17 -7.92
N THR A 325 -31.32 3.44 -7.91
CA THR A 325 -32.50 3.91 -8.64
C THR A 325 -32.35 3.70 -10.15
N ARG A 326 -31.12 3.80 -10.67
CA ARG A 326 -30.81 3.56 -12.08
C ARG A 326 -30.60 2.07 -12.41
N GLY A 327 -30.60 1.19 -11.40
CA GLY A 327 -30.29 -0.22 -11.58
C GLY A 327 -28.83 -0.47 -11.97
N PHE A 328 -27.92 0.45 -11.64
CA PHE A 328 -26.50 0.29 -11.91
C PHE A 328 -25.92 -0.86 -11.07
N TRP A 329 -25.14 -1.74 -11.70
CA TRP A 329 -24.75 -3.03 -11.13
C TRP A 329 -24.01 -2.97 -9.80
N LEU A 330 -23.27 -1.88 -9.53
CA LEU A 330 -22.57 -1.69 -8.26
C LEU A 330 -23.50 -1.38 -7.08
N GLY A 331 -24.77 -1.01 -7.32
CA GLY A 331 -25.74 -0.79 -6.24
C GLY A 331 -25.22 0.16 -5.15
N ASP A 332 -25.12 -0.32 -3.91
CA ASP A 332 -24.56 0.45 -2.78
C ASP A 332 -23.04 0.24 -2.54
N ALA A 333 -22.37 -0.47 -3.44
CA ALA A 333 -20.92 -0.51 -3.59
C ALA A 333 -20.39 0.62 -4.49
N PHE A 334 -21.28 1.36 -5.16
CA PHE A 334 -20.91 2.50 -6.02
C PHE A 334 -20.15 3.59 -5.24
N ALA A 335 -20.57 3.86 -4.00
CA ALA A 335 -19.91 4.77 -3.09
C ALA A 335 -19.55 4.08 -1.77
N SER A 336 -18.25 4.05 -1.45
CA SER A 336 -17.73 3.49 -0.19
C SER A 336 -18.06 4.39 1.02
N GLY A 337 -18.19 3.80 2.21
CA GLY A 337 -18.40 4.55 3.46
C GLY A 337 -19.80 5.15 3.63
N GLY A 338 -20.82 4.56 2.99
CA GLY A 338 -22.22 4.87 3.25
C GLY A 338 -22.73 4.27 4.57
N SER A 339 -24.01 4.45 4.86
CA SER A 339 -24.70 3.93 6.06
C SER A 339 -24.60 2.41 6.26
N ASN A 340 -24.45 1.66 5.18
CA ASN A 340 -24.22 0.20 5.19
C ASN A 340 -22.75 -0.17 4.94
N GLY A 341 -21.81 0.77 5.01
CA GLY A 341 -20.37 0.55 4.82
C GLY A 341 -19.61 0.41 6.13
N TYR A 342 -18.28 0.38 6.04
CA TYR A 342 -17.41 0.41 7.20
C TYR A 342 -17.21 1.86 7.67
N ASP A 343 -17.55 2.16 8.92
CA ASP A 343 -17.31 3.47 9.50
C ASP A 343 -15.84 3.58 9.92
N HIS A 344 -15.06 4.31 9.12
CA HIS A 344 -13.62 4.48 9.34
C HIS A 344 -13.30 5.16 10.68
N LYS A 345 -14.18 6.06 11.16
CA LYS A 345 -13.99 6.76 12.43
C LYS A 345 -14.29 5.85 13.59
N ALA A 346 -15.36 5.05 13.51
CA ALA A 346 -15.69 4.07 14.54
C ALA A 346 -14.63 2.96 14.63
N MET A 347 -14.11 2.50 13.48
CA MET A 347 -13.01 1.52 13.42
C MET A 347 -11.65 2.11 13.80
N GLY A 348 -11.50 3.43 13.68
CA GLY A 348 -10.23 4.15 13.80
C GLY A 348 -9.18 3.69 12.78
N ILE A 349 -9.59 3.07 11.67
CA ILE A 349 -8.69 2.27 10.82
C ILE A 349 -7.59 3.10 10.19
N THR A 350 -7.89 4.33 9.77
CA THR A 350 -6.91 5.26 9.21
C THR A 350 -5.84 5.64 10.24
N ALA A 351 -6.25 5.96 11.47
CA ALA A 351 -5.32 6.30 12.55
C ALA A 351 -4.50 5.09 12.99
N ARG A 352 -5.12 3.90 13.07
CA ARG A 352 -4.44 2.65 13.39
C ARG A 352 -3.37 2.31 12.34
N GLY A 353 -3.67 2.44 11.06
CA GLY A 353 -2.69 2.25 9.98
C GLY A 353 -1.49 3.18 10.10
N ALA A 354 -1.74 4.49 10.25
CA ALA A 354 -0.68 5.48 10.44
C ALA A 354 0.14 5.22 11.72
N TRP A 355 -0.51 4.68 12.75
CA TRP A 355 0.17 4.31 14.00
C TRP A 355 1.08 3.10 13.83
N GLU A 356 0.80 2.16 12.91
CA GLU A 356 1.74 1.07 12.62
C GLU A 356 3.06 1.59 12.04
N SER A 357 3.02 2.63 11.18
CA SER A 357 4.25 3.33 10.75
C SER A 357 4.99 3.95 11.94
N VAL A 358 4.27 4.66 12.81
CA VAL A 358 4.85 5.27 14.03
C VAL A 358 5.49 4.22 14.93
N ARG A 359 4.80 3.09 15.19
CA ARG A 359 5.33 1.96 15.96
C ARG A 359 6.58 1.39 15.33
N ARG A 360 6.62 1.23 14.01
CA ARG A 360 7.82 0.76 13.31
C ARG A 360 8.98 1.73 13.49
N HIS A 361 8.77 3.02 13.26
CA HIS A 361 9.82 4.04 13.43
C HIS A 361 10.36 4.07 14.86
N PHE A 362 9.50 4.02 15.88
CA PHE A 362 9.96 3.95 17.27
C PHE A 362 10.70 2.65 17.60
N ARG A 363 10.26 1.50 17.05
CA ARG A 363 10.96 0.22 17.20
C ARG A 363 12.39 0.29 16.68
N GLU A 364 12.62 0.97 15.56
CA GLU A 364 13.96 1.20 15.01
C GLU A 364 14.83 2.11 15.89
N LEU A 365 14.22 2.86 16.80
CA LEU A 365 14.89 3.65 17.83
C LEU A 365 15.01 2.92 19.18
N GLY A 366 14.60 1.65 19.26
CA GLY A 366 14.58 0.87 20.50
C GLY A 366 13.53 1.35 21.52
N VAL A 367 12.49 2.05 21.07
CA VAL A 367 11.40 2.56 21.91
C VAL A 367 10.11 1.85 21.55
N ASP A 368 9.36 1.37 22.54
CA ASP A 368 7.99 0.90 22.34
C ASP A 368 7.01 1.96 22.88
N PRO A 369 6.30 2.71 21.99
CA PRO A 369 5.37 3.75 22.41
C PRO A 369 4.11 3.19 23.10
N GLN A 370 3.96 1.87 23.19
CA GLN A 370 2.89 1.23 23.97
C GLN A 370 3.25 0.93 25.42
N THR A 371 4.52 1.05 25.79
CA THR A 371 5.00 0.79 27.15
C THR A 371 5.90 1.90 27.69
N THR A 372 6.31 2.83 26.83
CA THR A 372 7.22 3.94 27.15
C THR A 372 6.55 5.28 26.86
N ASP A 373 6.63 6.20 27.81
CA ASP A 373 6.11 7.56 27.67
C ASP A 373 6.82 8.32 26.53
N VAL A 374 6.04 8.87 25.60
CA VAL A 374 6.54 9.64 24.45
C VAL A 374 5.88 11.02 24.40
N THR A 375 6.68 12.05 24.12
CA THR A 375 6.18 13.42 23.96
C THR A 375 5.66 13.67 22.55
N VAL A 376 4.47 14.27 22.45
CA VAL A 376 3.76 14.42 21.17
C VAL A 376 3.33 15.86 20.96
N VAL A 377 3.56 16.38 19.75
CA VAL A 377 2.85 17.54 19.21
C VAL A 377 2.01 17.13 18.01
N GLY A 378 0.92 17.85 17.71
CA GLY A 378 0.17 17.51 16.52
C GLY A 378 -0.82 18.54 15.99
N VAL A 379 -1.36 18.22 14.81
CA VAL A 379 -2.35 19.03 14.10
C VAL A 379 -3.71 18.35 14.19
N GLY A 380 -4.67 18.99 14.85
CA GLY A 380 -6.04 18.49 15.01
C GLY A 380 -6.59 18.69 16.42
N ASP A 381 -7.72 18.04 16.66
CA ASP A 381 -8.40 17.98 17.95
C ASP A 381 -9.08 16.62 18.17
N MET A 382 -9.55 16.37 19.40
CA MET A 382 -10.18 15.10 19.78
C MET A 382 -11.52 14.82 19.07
N SER A 383 -12.12 15.76 18.33
CA SER A 383 -13.32 15.49 17.53
C SER A 383 -12.99 14.91 16.14
N GLY A 384 -11.74 15.07 15.70
CA GLY A 384 -11.24 14.59 14.42
C GLY A 384 -11.14 13.06 14.37
N ASP A 385 -11.41 12.49 13.20
CA ASP A 385 -11.25 11.05 12.95
C ASP A 385 -9.81 10.59 13.19
N VAL A 386 -8.86 11.14 12.44
CA VAL A 386 -7.45 10.72 12.51
C VAL A 386 -6.78 11.18 13.80
N PHE A 387 -6.91 12.46 14.14
CA PHE A 387 -6.26 13.01 15.34
C PHE A 387 -6.82 12.38 16.62
N GLY A 388 -8.15 12.34 16.75
CA GLY A 388 -8.81 11.82 17.94
C GLY A 388 -8.53 10.34 18.16
N ASN A 389 -8.68 9.50 17.13
CA ASN A 389 -8.34 8.08 17.25
C ASN A 389 -6.85 7.90 17.54
N GLY A 390 -5.95 8.60 16.83
CA GLY A 390 -4.50 8.47 17.00
C GLY A 390 -4.02 8.78 18.42
N MET A 391 -4.56 9.84 19.04
CA MET A 391 -4.20 10.23 20.42
C MET A 391 -4.80 9.31 21.50
N LEU A 392 -5.54 8.27 21.10
CA LEU A 392 -6.10 7.22 21.96
C LEU A 392 -5.46 5.84 21.73
N LEU A 393 -4.48 5.71 20.83
CA LEU A 393 -3.83 4.43 20.52
C LEU A 393 -2.74 4.02 21.53
N SER A 394 -2.37 4.92 22.46
CA SER A 394 -1.45 4.64 23.56
C SER A 394 -1.76 5.50 24.79
N GLU A 395 -1.79 4.86 25.96
CA GLU A 395 -1.90 5.53 27.27
C GLU A 395 -0.61 6.30 27.65
N HIS A 396 0.51 5.98 27.00
CA HIS A 396 1.83 6.57 27.22
C HIS A 396 2.07 7.85 26.40
N ILE A 397 1.06 8.34 25.68
CA ILE A 397 1.15 9.61 24.95
C ILE A 397 1.11 10.78 25.93
N ARG A 398 2.19 11.56 25.92
CA ARG A 398 2.30 12.87 26.56
C ARG A 398 2.07 13.96 25.52
N LEU A 399 0.80 14.29 25.27
CA LEU A 399 0.43 15.34 24.30
C LEU A 399 0.76 16.72 24.86
N VAL A 400 1.89 17.30 24.43
CA VAL A 400 2.39 18.56 25.01
C VAL A 400 1.86 19.81 24.33
N ALA A 401 1.49 19.69 23.05
CA ALA A 401 0.80 20.76 22.34
C ALA A 401 0.02 20.21 21.14
N ALA A 402 -1.09 20.86 20.81
CA ALA A 402 -1.86 20.57 19.60
C ALA A 402 -2.52 21.85 19.10
N PHE A 403 -2.88 21.90 17.81
CA PHE A 403 -3.64 23.04 17.29
C PHE A 403 -4.61 22.62 16.20
N ASP A 404 -5.73 23.33 16.13
CA ASP A 404 -6.71 23.23 15.04
C ASP A 404 -6.95 24.64 14.45
N HIS A 405 -8.01 24.82 13.68
CA HIS A 405 -8.38 26.13 13.10
C HIS A 405 -8.92 27.12 14.15
N ARG A 406 -9.21 26.69 15.37
CA ARG A 406 -9.87 27.47 16.43
C ARG A 406 -8.92 27.85 17.55
N SER A 407 -8.10 26.91 17.99
CA SER A 407 -7.34 26.99 19.25
C SER A 407 -5.97 26.32 19.16
N VAL A 408 -5.08 26.73 20.06
CA VAL A 408 -3.82 26.06 20.39
C VAL A 408 -3.93 25.53 21.83
N PHE A 409 -3.80 24.21 21.98
CA PHE A 409 -3.71 23.49 23.24
C PHE A 409 -2.25 23.38 23.67
N LEU A 410 -1.96 23.66 24.95
CA LEU A 410 -0.63 23.56 25.56
C LEU A 410 -0.73 22.84 26.90
N ASP A 411 0.09 21.81 27.07
CA ASP A 411 0.29 21.13 28.34
C ASP A 411 1.78 20.77 28.48
N PRO A 412 2.60 21.56 29.20
CA PRO A 412 4.05 21.39 29.15
C PRO A 412 4.57 20.12 29.84
N ASP A 413 3.78 19.46 30.69
CA ASP A 413 4.20 18.25 31.41
C ASP A 413 2.98 17.37 31.76
N PRO A 414 2.23 16.86 30.77
CA PRO A 414 1.01 16.11 31.01
C PRO A 414 1.34 14.81 31.74
N GLU A 415 0.45 14.41 32.66
CA GLU A 415 0.47 13.09 33.29
C GLU A 415 -0.27 12.10 32.35
N PRO A 416 0.39 11.02 31.89
CA PRO A 416 -0.15 10.18 30.82
C PRO A 416 -1.55 9.59 31.13
N ALA A 417 -1.73 8.99 32.30
CA ALA A 417 -2.95 8.24 32.61
C ALA A 417 -4.19 9.13 32.73
N SER A 418 -4.09 10.26 33.44
CA SER A 418 -5.19 11.22 33.61
C SER A 418 -5.48 11.99 32.33
N SER A 419 -4.45 12.44 31.61
CA SER A 419 -4.64 13.13 30.33
C SER A 419 -5.24 12.21 29.27
N PHE A 420 -4.91 10.91 29.27
CA PHE A 420 -5.50 9.93 28.37
C PHE A 420 -7.01 9.76 28.62
N ARG A 421 -7.43 9.60 29.88
CA ARG A 421 -8.86 9.52 30.24
C ARG A 421 -9.61 10.78 29.84
N GLU A 422 -8.99 11.95 29.96
CA GLU A 422 -9.61 13.20 29.53
C GLU A 422 -9.74 13.30 28.00
N ARG A 423 -8.71 12.87 27.26
CA ARG A 423 -8.79 12.72 25.80
C ARG A 423 -9.93 11.77 25.39
N GLN A 424 -10.08 10.63 26.08
CA GLN A 424 -11.20 9.70 25.84
C GLN A 424 -12.56 10.36 26.09
N ARG A 425 -12.70 11.12 27.18
CA ARG A 425 -13.92 11.88 27.48
C ARG A 425 -14.25 12.86 26.35
N LEU A 426 -13.26 13.63 25.89
CA LEU A 426 -13.42 14.61 24.81
C LEU A 426 -13.79 13.96 23.48
N PHE A 427 -13.21 12.80 23.16
CA PHE A 427 -13.52 12.04 21.95
C PHE A 427 -14.96 11.52 21.96
N ALA A 428 -15.48 11.11 23.12
CA ALA A 428 -16.83 10.60 23.29
C ALA A 428 -17.93 11.68 23.27
N LEU A 429 -17.58 12.96 23.31
CA LEU A 429 -18.57 14.04 23.23
C LEU A 429 -19.16 14.14 21.81
N PRO A 430 -20.48 14.40 21.67
CA PRO A 430 -21.11 14.57 20.36
C PRO A 430 -20.48 15.70 19.52
N ARG A 431 -20.00 16.75 20.20
CA ARG A 431 -19.19 17.83 19.63
C ARG A 431 -18.17 18.24 20.69
N SER A 432 -16.90 18.30 20.32
CA SER A 432 -15.83 18.74 21.20
C SER A 432 -14.87 19.68 20.50
N SER A 433 -14.08 20.35 21.32
CA SER A 433 -12.97 21.22 20.97
C SER A 433 -11.96 21.19 22.10
N TRP A 434 -10.77 21.74 21.88
CA TRP A 434 -9.81 21.93 22.97
C TRP A 434 -10.35 22.79 24.11
N ALA A 435 -11.32 23.68 23.87
CA ALA A 435 -11.91 24.50 24.92
C ALA A 435 -12.75 23.68 25.93
N ASP A 436 -13.13 22.45 25.59
CA ASP A 436 -13.88 21.56 26.47
C ASP A 436 -12.97 20.76 27.42
N TYR A 437 -11.63 20.85 27.27
CA TYR A 437 -10.66 20.15 28.11
C TYR A 437 -10.72 20.63 29.55
N ASP A 438 -10.73 19.69 30.52
CA ASP A 438 -10.74 20.01 31.95
C ASP A 438 -9.43 20.70 32.35
N ALA A 439 -9.50 22.02 32.54
CA ALA A 439 -8.35 22.84 32.89
C ALA A 439 -7.71 22.46 34.24
N SER A 440 -8.40 21.71 35.12
CA SER A 440 -7.82 21.23 36.37
C SER A 440 -6.80 20.10 36.19
N LEU A 441 -6.80 19.45 35.03
CA LEU A 441 -5.86 18.39 34.65
C LEU A 441 -4.62 18.90 33.92
N LEU A 442 -4.59 20.16 33.50
CA LEU A 442 -3.44 20.77 32.82
C LEU A 442 -2.27 20.93 33.79
N SER A 443 -1.06 20.60 33.33
CA SER A 443 0.15 20.84 34.12
C SER A 443 0.43 22.34 34.31
N PRO A 444 1.24 22.72 35.32
CA PRO A 444 1.54 24.12 35.60
C PRO A 444 2.05 24.88 34.36
N GLY A 445 1.32 25.94 34.00
CA GLY A 445 1.65 26.80 32.86
C GLY A 445 1.02 26.37 31.52
N GLY A 446 0.24 25.28 31.49
CA GLY A 446 -0.59 24.88 30.36
C GLY A 446 -1.85 25.74 30.19
N GLY A 447 -2.52 25.59 29.04
CA GLY A 447 -3.69 26.36 28.69
C GLY A 447 -4.21 26.10 27.27
N VAL A 448 -5.45 26.52 27.03
CA VAL A 448 -6.08 26.52 25.70
C VAL A 448 -6.28 27.95 25.24
N HIS A 449 -5.73 28.28 24.08
CA HIS A 449 -5.66 29.66 23.59
C HIS A 449 -6.32 29.79 22.23
N SER A 450 -7.15 30.84 22.04
CA SER A 450 -7.80 31.10 20.75
C SER A 450 -6.80 31.52 19.68
N ARG A 451 -6.96 31.00 18.45
CA ARG A 451 -6.23 31.46 17.26
C ARG A 451 -6.55 32.89 16.84
N THR A 452 -7.64 33.46 17.34
CA THR A 452 -8.00 34.87 17.07
C THR A 452 -7.48 35.83 18.13
N ALA A 453 -6.75 35.33 19.15
CA ALA A 453 -6.14 36.18 20.16
C ALA A 453 -5.05 37.08 19.55
N LYS A 454 -4.91 38.30 20.08
CA LYS A 454 -3.82 39.21 19.65
C LYS A 454 -2.45 38.74 20.11
N SER A 455 -2.40 38.06 21.24
CA SER A 455 -1.18 37.54 21.86
C SER A 455 -1.55 36.45 22.87
N VAL A 456 -0.68 35.45 22.97
CA VAL A 456 -0.74 34.34 23.91
C VAL A 456 0.42 34.48 24.91
N PRO A 457 0.15 34.53 26.24
CA PRO A 457 1.22 34.56 27.25
C PRO A 457 1.93 33.20 27.31
N ILE A 458 3.27 33.22 27.42
CA ILE A 458 4.10 32.02 27.47
C ILE A 458 4.70 31.86 28.88
N SER A 459 4.35 30.76 29.53
CA SER A 459 4.89 30.38 30.84
C SER A 459 6.33 29.87 30.73
N PRO A 460 7.14 29.92 31.81
CA PRO A 460 8.47 29.32 31.82
C PRO A 460 8.47 27.82 31.44
N GLN A 461 7.43 27.09 31.85
CA GLN A 461 7.26 25.66 31.56
C GLN A 461 7.01 25.42 30.07
N VAL A 462 6.09 26.16 29.45
CA VAL A 462 5.85 26.08 27.99
C VAL A 462 7.09 26.51 27.21
N ARG A 463 7.78 27.58 27.65
CA ARG A 463 9.02 28.04 27.03
C ARG A 463 10.07 26.92 26.99
N ALA A 464 10.26 26.23 28.11
CA ALA A 464 11.19 25.11 28.20
C ALA A 464 10.73 23.93 27.31
N ARG A 465 9.44 23.55 27.36
CA ARG A 465 8.92 22.41 26.60
C ARG A 465 9.02 22.60 25.09
N LEU A 466 8.72 23.80 24.60
CA LEU A 466 8.81 24.12 23.16
C LEU A 466 10.24 24.50 22.73
N GLY A 467 11.21 24.54 23.65
CA GLY A 467 12.60 24.90 23.36
C GLY A 467 12.72 26.30 22.78
N LEU A 468 12.01 27.27 23.38
CA LEU A 468 11.97 28.67 22.95
C LEU A 468 13.11 29.50 23.58
N PRO A 469 13.55 30.61 22.94
CA PRO A 469 14.63 31.45 23.46
C PRO A 469 14.36 32.01 24.86
N ASP A 470 15.43 32.19 25.64
CA ASP A 470 15.33 32.80 26.97
C ASP A 470 14.70 34.20 26.91
N GLY A 471 13.75 34.45 27.82
CA GLY A 471 13.02 35.72 27.87
C GLY A 471 11.74 35.79 27.04
N THR A 472 11.40 34.76 26.25
CA THR A 472 10.07 34.69 25.61
C THR A 472 8.97 34.64 26.68
N THR A 473 8.10 35.65 26.69
CA THR A 473 6.95 35.79 27.63
C THR A 473 5.60 35.89 26.92
N SER A 474 5.58 36.11 25.61
CA SER A 474 4.37 36.14 24.80
C SER A 474 4.68 35.87 23.33
N LEU A 475 3.75 35.23 22.61
CA LEU A 475 3.80 35.02 21.16
C LEU A 475 2.46 35.39 20.52
N SER A 476 2.41 35.72 19.23
CA SER A 476 1.17 35.67 18.45
C SER A 476 0.73 34.21 18.24
N PRO A 477 -0.55 33.94 17.89
CA PRO A 477 -1.00 32.58 17.61
C PRO A 477 -0.21 31.89 16.48
N ASP A 478 0.13 32.61 15.41
CA ASP A 478 0.89 32.03 14.30
C ASP A 478 2.34 31.70 14.70
N GLU A 479 3.00 32.59 15.47
CA GLU A 479 4.33 32.30 16.04
C GLU A 479 4.30 31.11 17.00
N LEU A 480 3.21 30.96 17.77
CA LEU A 480 3.03 29.83 18.68
C LEU A 480 2.84 28.52 17.91
N VAL A 481 2.02 28.50 16.85
CA VAL A 481 1.89 27.31 15.99
C VAL A 481 3.24 26.93 15.38
N ARG A 482 4.01 27.92 14.92
CA ARG A 482 5.38 27.70 14.42
C ARG A 482 6.28 27.11 15.51
N ALA A 483 6.18 27.58 16.74
CA ALA A 483 6.91 27.03 17.89
C ALA A 483 6.51 25.59 18.22
N VAL A 484 5.22 25.24 18.09
CA VAL A 484 4.72 23.87 18.27
C VAL A 484 5.28 22.92 17.22
N LEU A 485 5.29 23.32 15.93
CA LEU A 485 5.87 22.52 14.84
C LEU A 485 7.37 22.28 15.02
N LEU A 486 8.07 23.23 15.63
CA LEU A 486 9.51 23.15 15.90
C LEU A 486 9.84 22.61 17.29
N ALA A 487 8.88 22.08 18.05
CA ALA A 487 9.13 21.61 19.40
C ALA A 487 10.11 20.41 19.41
N PRO A 488 11.07 20.34 20.36
CA PRO A 488 11.98 19.20 20.48
C PRO A 488 11.29 18.07 21.25
N VAL A 489 10.44 17.31 20.54
CA VAL A 489 9.62 16.21 21.10
C VAL A 489 9.84 14.90 20.35
N ASP A 490 9.26 13.80 20.82
CA ASP A 490 9.46 12.50 20.18
C ASP A 490 8.66 12.37 18.87
N LEU A 491 7.39 12.76 18.87
CA LEU A 491 6.46 12.57 17.75
C LEU A 491 5.80 13.87 17.30
N PHE A 492 5.82 14.12 15.99
CA PHE A 492 4.86 15.00 15.33
C PHE A 492 3.74 14.18 14.68
N TRP A 493 2.51 14.31 15.18
CA TRP A 493 1.33 13.64 14.64
C TRP A 493 0.47 14.60 13.82
N ASN A 494 0.43 14.40 12.51
CA ASN A 494 -0.48 15.15 11.64
C ASN A 494 -1.80 14.39 11.48
N GLY A 495 -2.86 14.82 12.17
CA GLY A 495 -4.23 14.33 11.97
C GLY A 495 -5.15 15.34 11.27
N GLY A 496 -4.58 16.43 10.76
CA GLY A 496 -5.31 17.56 10.17
C GLY A 496 -5.20 17.65 8.65
N ILE A 497 -5.73 18.75 8.10
CA ILE A 497 -5.62 19.08 6.67
C ILE A 497 -4.81 20.36 6.54
N GLY A 498 -3.80 20.35 5.67
CA GLY A 498 -2.97 21.51 5.35
C GLY A 498 -1.49 21.16 5.29
N THR A 499 -0.71 21.98 4.59
CA THR A 499 0.73 21.76 4.41
C THR A 499 1.54 22.69 5.30
N TYR A 500 2.10 22.11 6.38
CA TYR A 500 2.79 22.80 7.47
C TYR A 500 4.31 22.77 7.36
N VAL A 501 4.86 21.83 6.60
CA VAL A 501 6.31 21.72 6.38
C VAL A 501 6.62 21.67 4.89
N LYS A 502 7.66 22.39 4.47
CA LYS A 502 8.22 22.38 3.11
C LYS A 502 9.73 22.19 3.15
N ALA A 503 10.40 22.08 2.01
CA ALA A 503 11.85 22.23 1.98
C ALA A 503 12.26 23.71 2.06
N ALA A 504 13.46 23.99 2.55
CA ALA A 504 14.06 25.34 2.53
C ALA A 504 14.21 25.89 1.10
N THR A 505 14.29 25.00 0.11
CA THR A 505 14.37 25.32 -1.32
C THR A 505 13.02 25.70 -1.95
N GLU A 506 11.91 25.54 -1.24
CA GLU A 506 10.57 25.91 -1.67
C GLU A 506 10.15 27.25 -1.05
N THR A 507 9.42 28.08 -1.80
CA THR A 507 8.80 29.27 -1.22
C THR A 507 7.43 28.92 -0.64
N HIS A 508 6.97 29.63 0.39
CA HIS A 508 5.62 29.39 0.95
C HIS A 508 4.54 29.48 -0.13
N ALA A 509 4.59 30.51 -0.98
CA ALA A 509 3.64 30.72 -2.06
C ALA A 509 3.61 29.57 -3.09
N ALA A 510 4.74 28.91 -3.35
CA ALA A 510 4.83 27.81 -4.31
C ALA A 510 4.14 26.52 -3.83
N VAL A 511 3.94 26.35 -2.51
CA VAL A 511 3.25 25.18 -1.93
C VAL A 511 1.77 25.15 -2.29
N GLY A 512 1.15 26.31 -2.53
CA GLY A 512 -0.25 26.41 -2.93
C GLY A 512 -1.28 26.38 -1.80
N ASP A 513 -0.86 26.27 -0.55
CA ASP A 513 -1.72 26.36 0.64
C ASP A 513 -1.54 27.69 1.39
N LYS A 514 -2.19 28.74 0.88
CA LYS A 514 -2.06 30.11 1.41
C LYS A 514 -2.51 30.24 2.87
N ALA A 515 -3.42 29.39 3.34
CA ALA A 515 -3.95 29.48 4.70
C ALA A 515 -2.88 29.18 5.76
N ASN A 516 -1.87 28.40 5.40
CA ASN A 516 -0.79 27.99 6.29
C ASN A 516 0.55 28.70 6.01
N ASP A 517 0.60 29.66 5.09
CA ASP A 517 1.84 30.38 4.74
C ASP A 517 2.51 31.03 5.96
N ALA A 518 1.71 31.60 6.89
CA ALA A 518 2.22 32.30 8.07
C ALA A 518 2.83 31.37 9.14
N VAL A 519 2.48 30.08 9.14
CA VAL A 519 2.90 29.12 10.17
C VAL A 519 3.87 28.06 9.64
N ARG A 520 4.01 27.93 8.32
CA ARG A 520 4.79 26.88 7.68
C ARG A 520 6.28 26.96 8.02
N VAL A 521 6.90 25.81 8.24
CA VAL A 521 8.32 25.64 8.58
C VAL A 521 9.07 24.81 7.54
N ASP A 522 10.38 24.75 7.68
CA ASP A 522 11.24 23.94 6.82
C ASP A 522 11.51 22.57 7.45
N GLY A 523 11.65 21.53 6.62
CA GLY A 523 11.88 20.16 7.06
C GLY A 523 13.20 20.01 7.81
N ALA A 524 14.21 20.76 7.39
CA ALA A 524 15.52 20.80 8.05
C ALA A 524 15.45 21.31 9.50
N ASP A 525 14.44 22.12 9.83
CA ASP A 525 14.27 22.74 11.15
C ASP A 525 13.49 21.85 12.12
N LEU A 526 12.89 20.74 11.66
CA LEU A 526 12.15 19.84 12.53
C LEU A 526 13.08 19.24 13.59
N ARG A 527 12.65 19.32 14.85
CA ARG A 527 13.38 18.80 16.02
C ARG A 527 12.72 17.55 16.62
N VAL A 528 11.83 16.92 15.87
CA VAL A 528 11.16 15.68 16.29
C VAL A 528 11.96 14.45 15.86
N ARG A 529 11.74 13.31 16.53
CA ARG A 529 12.39 12.04 16.16
C ARG A 529 11.58 11.29 15.10
N VAL A 530 10.26 11.32 15.22
CA VAL A 530 9.32 10.61 14.35
C VAL A 530 8.24 11.58 13.85
N VAL A 531 7.83 11.43 12.60
CA VAL A 531 6.61 12.07 12.06
C VAL A 531 5.65 10.96 11.63
N GLY A 532 4.39 11.07 12.05
CA GLY A 532 3.29 10.24 11.54
C GLY A 532 2.28 11.10 10.79
N GLU A 533 2.09 10.83 9.50
CA GLU A 533 1.16 11.57 8.64
C GLU A 533 -0.15 10.82 8.41
N GLY A 534 -1.00 10.76 9.44
CA GLY A 534 -2.34 10.20 9.29
C GLY A 534 -3.29 11.08 8.44
N GLY A 535 -3.05 12.38 8.38
CA GLY A 535 -3.73 13.34 7.49
C GLY A 535 -3.02 13.48 6.15
N ASN A 536 -3.75 13.88 5.10
CA ASN A 536 -3.15 14.07 3.77
C ASN A 536 -2.40 15.41 3.68
N LEU A 537 -1.27 15.42 2.95
CA LEU A 537 -0.50 16.60 2.56
C LEU A 537 0.03 17.46 3.73
N GLY A 538 0.39 16.83 4.86
CA GLY A 538 0.98 17.54 6.02
C GLY A 538 2.30 18.21 5.70
N LEU A 539 3.11 17.53 4.88
CA LEU A 539 4.42 17.94 4.45
C LEU A 539 4.51 17.88 2.92
N THR A 540 5.28 18.78 2.29
CA THR A 540 5.64 18.59 0.88
C THR A 540 6.61 17.42 0.75
N GLN A 541 6.66 16.76 -0.41
CA GLN A 541 7.59 15.65 -0.64
C GLN A 541 9.04 16.08 -0.41
N ARG A 542 9.43 17.26 -0.90
CA ARG A 542 10.77 17.81 -0.65
C ARG A 542 11.02 18.11 0.83
N GLY A 543 10.01 18.60 1.55
CA GLY A 543 10.08 18.80 3.00
C GLY A 543 10.29 17.51 3.78
N ARG A 544 9.66 16.41 3.36
CA ARG A 544 9.88 15.07 3.95
C ARG A 544 11.30 14.59 3.73
N ILE A 545 11.82 14.73 2.50
CA ILE A 545 13.19 14.35 2.16
C ILE A 545 14.20 15.16 2.98
N GLU A 546 13.96 16.46 3.13
CA GLU A 546 14.81 17.34 3.94
C GLU A 546 14.79 16.95 5.43
N ALA A 547 13.62 16.66 5.99
CA ALA A 547 13.48 16.16 7.37
C ALA A 547 14.18 14.80 7.57
N ALA A 548 14.01 13.87 6.63
CA ALA A 548 14.67 12.55 6.66
C ALA A 548 16.20 12.69 6.66
N ARG A 549 16.74 13.60 5.86
CA ARG A 549 18.18 13.92 5.82
C ARG A 549 18.69 14.54 7.12
N SER A 550 17.81 15.21 7.87
CA SER A 550 18.12 15.72 9.22
C SER A 550 17.96 14.68 10.33
N GLY A 551 17.67 13.42 10.00
CA GLY A 551 17.59 12.31 10.96
C GLY A 551 16.19 12.04 11.51
N VAL A 552 15.14 12.67 10.96
CA VAL A 552 13.75 12.39 11.31
C VAL A 552 13.30 11.09 10.64
N LEU A 553 12.66 10.19 11.38
CA LEU A 553 12.05 8.98 10.81
C LEU A 553 10.62 9.27 10.37
N LEU A 554 10.35 9.13 9.08
CA LEU A 554 9.06 9.35 8.47
C LEU A 554 8.93 8.68 7.10
N ASN A 555 7.71 8.33 6.74
CA ASN A 555 7.31 7.91 5.40
C ASN A 555 6.66 9.08 4.64
N THR A 556 6.02 8.77 3.50
CA THR A 556 5.00 9.64 2.89
C THR A 556 3.62 9.37 3.47
N ASP A 557 2.72 10.36 3.42
CA ASP A 557 1.30 10.20 3.79
C ASP A 557 0.58 9.11 2.97
N ALA A 558 1.04 8.81 1.76
CA ALA A 558 0.52 7.72 0.94
C ALA A 558 0.67 6.34 1.62
N VAL A 559 1.72 6.14 2.41
CA VAL A 559 1.97 4.89 3.17
C VAL A 559 1.21 4.93 4.49
N ASP A 560 1.43 5.99 5.29
CA ASP A 560 0.86 6.11 6.64
C ASP A 560 -0.68 6.12 6.62
N ASN A 561 -1.30 6.80 5.66
CA ASN A 561 -2.75 6.93 5.56
C ASN A 561 -3.36 5.83 4.65
N SER A 562 -2.62 4.78 4.28
CA SER A 562 -3.10 3.78 3.30
C SER A 562 -4.25 2.91 3.82
N ALA A 563 -4.30 2.62 5.13
CA ALA A 563 -5.32 1.77 5.74
C ALA A 563 -6.77 2.19 5.44
N GLY A 564 -7.03 3.50 5.37
CA GLY A 564 -8.37 3.99 5.04
C GLY A 564 -8.78 3.66 3.61
N VAL A 565 -7.85 3.66 2.65
CA VAL A 565 -8.18 3.32 1.25
C VAL A 565 -8.32 1.81 1.07
N ASP A 566 -7.50 1.03 1.79
CA ASP A 566 -7.51 -0.43 1.83
C ASP A 566 -8.81 -1.00 2.43
N CYS A 567 -9.24 -0.47 3.58
CA CYS A 567 -10.53 -0.83 4.20
C CYS A 567 -11.71 -0.67 3.23
N SER A 568 -11.73 0.42 2.46
CA SER A 568 -12.78 0.63 1.48
C SER A 568 -12.68 -0.28 0.25
N ASP A 569 -11.48 -0.74 -0.12
CA ASP A 569 -11.32 -1.72 -1.21
C ASP A 569 -11.93 -3.06 -0.81
N HIS A 570 -11.65 -3.51 0.42
CA HIS A 570 -12.34 -4.65 1.02
C HIS A 570 -13.86 -4.44 1.09
N GLU A 571 -14.34 -3.27 1.54
CA GLU A 571 -15.78 -2.96 1.59
C GLU A 571 -16.46 -3.17 0.23
N VAL A 572 -15.89 -2.59 -0.83
CA VAL A 572 -16.45 -2.63 -2.17
C VAL A 572 -16.44 -4.06 -2.72
N ASN A 573 -15.31 -4.76 -2.64
CA ASN A 573 -15.19 -6.12 -3.16
C ASN A 573 -16.07 -7.12 -2.40
N ILE A 574 -16.24 -6.95 -1.08
CA ILE A 574 -17.18 -7.76 -0.29
C ILE A 574 -18.62 -7.49 -0.73
N LYS A 575 -19.03 -6.23 -0.87
CA LYS A 575 -20.38 -5.87 -1.33
C LYS A 575 -20.68 -6.42 -2.72
N ILE A 576 -19.73 -6.31 -3.65
CA ILE A 576 -19.80 -6.86 -5.01
C ILE A 576 -20.12 -8.37 -4.98
N MET A 577 -19.50 -9.14 -4.08
CA MET A 577 -19.82 -10.57 -3.93
C MET A 577 -21.18 -10.81 -3.28
N LEU A 578 -21.46 -10.13 -2.18
CA LEU A 578 -22.70 -10.33 -1.44
C LEU A 578 -23.92 -9.93 -2.28
N ASP A 579 -23.84 -8.87 -3.07
CA ASP A 579 -24.93 -8.41 -3.93
C ASP A 579 -25.26 -9.38 -5.05
N ARG A 580 -24.28 -10.17 -5.52
CA ARG A 580 -24.55 -11.29 -6.43
C ARG A 580 -25.35 -12.39 -5.77
N LEU A 581 -25.10 -12.69 -4.49
CA LEU A 581 -25.91 -13.65 -3.74
C LEU A 581 -27.35 -13.14 -3.56
N VAL A 582 -27.51 -11.84 -3.29
CA VAL A 582 -28.81 -11.19 -3.20
C VAL A 582 -29.55 -11.23 -4.54
N ALA A 583 -28.88 -10.88 -5.64
CA ALA A 583 -29.46 -10.90 -6.98
C ALA A 583 -29.92 -12.30 -7.42
N ARG A 584 -29.25 -13.36 -6.94
CA ARG A 584 -29.65 -14.77 -7.17
C ARG A 584 -30.71 -15.28 -6.20
N GLY A 585 -31.11 -14.49 -5.18
CA GLY A 585 -32.07 -14.89 -4.15
C GLY A 585 -31.51 -15.87 -3.11
N GLU A 586 -30.19 -16.00 -3.03
CA GLU A 586 -29.49 -16.90 -2.09
C GLU A 586 -29.22 -16.23 -0.73
N LEU A 587 -29.34 -14.90 -0.66
CA LEU A 587 -29.13 -14.08 0.53
C LEU A 587 -30.15 -12.94 0.54
N ASP A 588 -30.74 -12.63 1.69
CA ASP A 588 -31.56 -11.43 1.82
C ASP A 588 -30.71 -10.20 2.18
N VAL A 589 -31.26 -9.00 1.94
CA VAL A 589 -30.53 -7.73 2.15
C VAL A 589 -30.19 -7.48 3.63
N ASP A 590 -31.03 -7.93 4.56
CA ASP A 590 -30.80 -7.72 6.00
C ASP A 590 -29.66 -8.61 6.49
N GLU A 591 -29.65 -9.89 6.10
CA GLU A 591 -28.56 -10.82 6.39
C GLU A 591 -27.27 -10.43 5.66
N ARG A 592 -27.36 -9.88 4.44
CA ARG A 592 -26.22 -9.29 3.74
C ARG A 592 -25.54 -8.20 4.56
N ASN A 593 -26.33 -7.25 5.06
CA ASN A 593 -25.82 -6.16 5.89
C ASN A 593 -25.34 -6.64 7.26
N ALA A 594 -25.95 -7.68 7.83
CA ALA A 594 -25.48 -8.32 9.06
C ALA A 594 -24.13 -9.00 8.85
N SER A 595 -23.93 -9.71 7.75
CA SER A 595 -22.68 -10.36 7.37
C SER A 595 -21.54 -9.34 7.26
N LEU A 596 -21.75 -8.23 6.54
CA LEU A 596 -20.75 -7.17 6.39
C LEU A 596 -20.29 -6.63 7.75
N ARG A 597 -21.22 -6.40 8.69
CA ARG A 597 -20.90 -5.96 10.06
C ARG A 597 -20.11 -6.99 10.85
N ARG A 598 -20.39 -8.29 10.72
CA ARG A 598 -19.63 -9.36 11.41
C ARG A 598 -18.17 -9.41 10.97
N MET A 599 -17.89 -9.08 9.71
CA MET A 599 -16.54 -9.11 9.12
C MET A 599 -15.65 -7.90 9.50
N THR A 600 -16.19 -6.89 10.21
CA THR A 600 -15.48 -5.62 10.49
C THR A 600 -14.09 -5.81 11.11
N ASP A 601 -13.98 -6.62 12.16
CA ASP A 601 -12.71 -6.80 12.88
C ASP A 601 -11.68 -7.61 12.08
N GLU A 602 -12.16 -8.52 11.22
CA GLU A 602 -11.31 -9.30 10.34
C GLU A 602 -10.77 -8.46 9.18
N VAL A 603 -11.62 -7.63 8.57
CA VAL A 603 -11.18 -6.63 7.57
C VAL A 603 -10.14 -5.69 8.19
N ALA A 604 -10.37 -5.22 9.42
CA ALA A 604 -9.38 -4.40 10.12
C ALA A 604 -8.02 -5.13 10.30
N ARG A 605 -8.03 -6.44 10.58
CA ARG A 605 -6.79 -7.24 10.68
C ARG A 605 -6.08 -7.38 9.34
N LEU A 606 -6.80 -7.68 8.27
CA LEU A 606 -6.23 -7.80 6.91
C LEU A 606 -5.58 -6.49 6.46
N VAL A 607 -6.28 -5.37 6.65
CA VAL A 607 -5.78 -4.03 6.33
C VAL A 607 -4.52 -3.67 7.14
N LEU A 608 -4.52 -3.94 8.44
CA LEU A 608 -3.36 -3.61 9.28
C LEU A 608 -2.16 -4.50 8.98
N ARG A 609 -2.35 -5.79 8.67
CA ARG A 609 -1.27 -6.67 8.20
C ARG A 609 -0.55 -6.07 6.98
N ASN A 610 -1.30 -5.62 5.99
CA ASN A 610 -0.75 -4.97 4.79
C ASN A 610 0.01 -3.67 5.13
N ASN A 611 -0.43 -2.91 6.14
CA ASN A 611 0.29 -1.71 6.60
C ASN A 611 1.61 -2.08 7.32
N GLU A 612 1.59 -3.12 8.15
CA GLU A 612 2.78 -3.62 8.86
C GLU A 612 3.84 -4.14 7.88
N GLU A 613 3.43 -4.93 6.88
CA GLU A 613 4.32 -5.50 5.85
C GLU A 613 5.00 -4.43 5.01
N GLN A 614 4.29 -3.37 4.62
CA GLN A 614 4.86 -2.25 3.88
C GLN A 614 5.91 -1.50 4.70
N ASN A 615 5.59 -1.21 5.97
CA ASN A 615 6.53 -0.55 6.87
C ASN A 615 7.76 -1.43 7.16
N ARG A 616 7.59 -2.75 7.27
CA ARG A 616 8.71 -3.71 7.34
C ARG A 616 9.59 -3.61 6.10
N THR A 617 8.99 -3.64 4.91
CA THR A 617 9.69 -3.55 3.62
C THR A 617 10.51 -2.26 3.54
N LEU A 618 9.91 -1.11 3.85
CA LEU A 618 10.61 0.18 3.83
C LEU A 618 11.77 0.24 4.83
N SER A 619 11.61 -0.38 6.00
CA SER A 619 12.68 -0.42 7.00
C SER A 619 13.85 -1.28 6.54
N VAL A 620 13.59 -2.43 5.91
CA VAL A 620 14.62 -3.29 5.32
C VAL A 620 15.32 -2.55 4.18
N GLU A 621 14.58 -1.95 3.26
CA GLU A 621 15.13 -1.16 2.16
C GLU A 621 15.98 0.01 2.65
N ARG A 622 15.57 0.68 3.74
CA ARG A 622 16.37 1.73 4.36
C ARG A 622 17.68 1.21 4.94
N ALA A 623 17.67 0.04 5.58
CA ALA A 623 18.88 -0.58 6.13
C ALA A 623 19.88 -0.96 5.02
N PHE A 624 19.39 -1.33 3.84
CA PHE A 624 20.22 -1.70 2.67
C PHE A 624 20.25 -0.63 1.56
N THR A 625 19.89 0.62 1.86
CA THR A 625 19.70 1.66 0.83
C THR A 625 20.97 1.96 0.04
N CYS A 626 22.14 2.02 0.71
CA CYS A 626 23.42 2.29 0.06
C CYS A 626 23.86 1.15 -0.88
N PRO A 627 23.90 -0.13 -0.47
CA PRO A 627 24.26 -1.21 -1.38
C PRO A 627 23.22 -1.45 -2.48
N LEU A 628 21.95 -1.11 -2.26
CA LEU A 628 20.89 -1.27 -3.26
C LEU A 628 20.73 -0.08 -4.21
N LEU A 629 21.35 1.08 -3.93
CA LEU A 629 21.21 2.28 -4.76
C LEU A 629 21.52 2.07 -6.25
N PRO A 630 22.52 1.27 -6.67
CA PRO A 630 22.73 0.95 -8.08
C PRO A 630 21.55 0.21 -8.72
N ALA A 631 20.86 -0.67 -7.97
CA ALA A 631 19.65 -1.34 -8.43
C ALA A 631 18.46 -0.38 -8.47
N HIS A 632 18.27 0.45 -7.43
CA HIS A 632 17.23 1.49 -7.41
C HIS A 632 17.36 2.44 -8.60
N ARG A 633 18.60 2.84 -8.95
CA ARG A 633 18.88 3.67 -10.11
C ARG A 633 18.44 3.02 -11.41
N ARG A 634 18.88 1.77 -11.67
CA ARG A 634 18.50 1.06 -12.91
C ARG A 634 16.98 0.88 -13.00
N PHE A 635 16.35 0.58 -11.87
CA PHE A 635 14.91 0.45 -11.81
C PHE A 635 14.18 1.77 -12.11
N LEU A 636 14.66 2.90 -11.58
CA LEU A 636 14.15 4.23 -11.93
C LEU A 636 14.29 4.54 -13.43
N GLU A 637 15.43 4.21 -14.04
CA GLU A 637 15.66 4.41 -15.47
C GLU A 637 14.65 3.60 -16.30
N VAL A 638 14.39 2.34 -15.93
CA VAL A 638 13.37 1.49 -16.58
C VAL A 638 11.96 2.06 -16.45
N LEU A 639 11.60 2.56 -15.26
CA LEU A 639 10.29 3.18 -15.02
C LEU A 639 10.13 4.48 -15.84
N GLU A 640 11.18 5.29 -15.97
CA GLU A 640 11.16 6.52 -16.78
C GLU A 640 11.04 6.20 -18.28
N ASP A 641 11.80 5.22 -18.77
CA ASP A 641 11.75 4.79 -20.18
C ASP A 641 10.38 4.24 -20.55
N ALA A 642 9.68 3.61 -19.59
CA ALA A 642 8.30 3.15 -19.73
C ALA A 642 7.25 4.27 -19.59
N GLY A 643 7.65 5.50 -19.25
CA GLY A 643 6.74 6.61 -18.93
C GLY A 643 5.92 6.40 -17.66
N ALA A 644 6.31 5.45 -16.80
CA ALA A 644 5.61 5.09 -15.58
C ALA A 644 5.93 6.03 -14.40
N ILE A 645 7.01 6.82 -14.51
CA ILE A 645 7.40 7.81 -13.51
C ILE A 645 8.07 9.03 -14.15
N ASP A 646 7.86 10.21 -13.57
CA ASP A 646 8.63 11.41 -13.84
C ASP A 646 9.35 11.82 -12.55
N ARG A 647 10.67 11.67 -12.51
CA ARG A 647 11.46 11.96 -11.30
C ARG A 647 11.34 13.40 -10.83
N ALA A 648 11.22 14.37 -11.74
CA ALA A 648 11.12 15.77 -11.36
C ALA A 648 9.77 16.07 -10.70
N LEU A 649 8.68 15.48 -11.22
CA LEU A 649 7.35 15.62 -10.64
C LEU A 649 7.23 14.94 -9.28
N GLU A 650 7.87 13.78 -9.10
CA GLU A 650 7.87 13.02 -7.85
C GLU A 650 8.95 13.46 -6.84
N SER A 651 9.71 14.52 -7.16
CA SER A 651 10.83 15.01 -6.33
C SER A 651 11.91 13.96 -6.05
N LEU A 652 12.14 13.04 -7.00
CA LEU A 652 13.18 12.02 -6.96
C LEU A 652 14.52 12.54 -7.51
N PRO A 653 15.67 11.93 -7.14
CA PRO A 653 16.98 12.44 -7.53
C PRO A 653 17.27 12.29 -9.03
N SER A 654 17.93 13.29 -9.61
CA SER A 654 18.42 13.20 -10.99
C SER A 654 19.49 12.13 -11.15
N ALA A 655 19.78 11.69 -12.38
CA ALA A 655 20.83 10.70 -12.64
C ALA A 655 22.19 11.16 -12.11
N ALA A 656 22.50 12.46 -12.26
CA ALA A 656 23.73 13.05 -11.74
C ALA A 656 23.78 13.06 -10.20
N ASP A 657 22.63 13.25 -9.53
CA ASP A 657 22.53 13.16 -8.08
C ASP A 657 22.69 11.73 -7.59
N LEU A 658 22.08 10.75 -8.26
CA LEU A 658 22.23 9.32 -7.94
C LEU A 658 23.70 8.89 -8.07
N ASP A 659 24.37 9.27 -9.15
CA ASP A 659 25.80 8.99 -9.36
C ASP A 659 26.68 9.62 -8.26
N ARG A 660 26.33 10.83 -7.81
CA ARG A 660 27.02 11.47 -6.68
C ARG A 660 26.78 10.68 -5.39
N ARG A 661 25.53 10.34 -5.07
CA ARG A 661 25.19 9.56 -3.86
C ARG A 661 25.89 8.21 -3.82
N ILE A 662 25.96 7.49 -4.95
CA ILE A 662 26.71 6.22 -5.06
C ILE A 662 28.19 6.41 -4.71
N ARG A 663 28.85 7.47 -5.21
CA ARG A 663 30.25 7.76 -4.89
C ARG A 663 30.46 8.15 -3.42
N ASP A 664 29.49 8.84 -2.84
CA ASP A 664 29.55 9.34 -1.46
C ASP A 664 29.10 8.27 -0.44
N GLY A 665 28.61 7.12 -0.88
CA GLY A 665 28.06 6.07 -0.01
C GLY A 665 26.71 6.44 0.63
N ASP A 666 25.96 7.36 0.02
CA ASP A 666 24.61 7.78 0.42
C ASP A 666 23.55 6.96 -0.35
N GLY A 667 22.33 6.89 0.18
CA GLY A 667 21.21 6.14 -0.41
C GLY A 667 20.00 7.01 -0.75
N LEU A 668 18.88 6.35 -1.04
CA LEU A 668 17.56 6.98 -1.03
C LEU A 668 17.05 7.09 0.42
N THR A 669 16.37 8.20 0.71
CA THR A 669 15.65 8.42 1.97
C THR A 669 14.35 7.63 2.00
N THR A 670 13.78 7.35 3.17
CA THR A 670 12.51 6.61 3.28
C THR A 670 11.37 7.25 2.47
N PRO A 671 11.19 8.59 2.43
CA PRO A 671 10.19 9.21 1.56
C PRO A 671 10.43 8.99 0.06
N GLU A 672 11.68 8.91 -0.40
CA GLU A 672 12.03 8.55 -1.78
C GLU A 672 11.74 7.06 -2.05
N LEU A 673 12.06 6.18 -1.08
CA LEU A 673 11.76 4.75 -1.13
C LEU A 673 10.25 4.47 -1.11
N SER A 674 9.43 5.24 -0.38
CA SER A 674 7.97 5.09 -0.37
C SER A 674 7.36 5.33 -1.75
N VAL A 675 7.84 6.34 -2.49
CA VAL A 675 7.41 6.59 -3.86
C VAL A 675 7.85 5.44 -4.77
N LEU A 676 9.12 5.03 -4.68
CA LEU A 676 9.64 3.95 -5.52
C LEU A 676 8.94 2.60 -5.25
N LEU A 677 8.60 2.30 -4.00
CA LEU A 677 7.83 1.13 -3.59
C LEU A 677 6.44 1.10 -4.27
N ALA A 678 5.75 2.24 -4.31
CA ALA A 678 4.46 2.34 -4.95
C ALA A 678 4.56 2.06 -6.46
N HIS A 679 5.54 2.65 -7.15
CA HIS A 679 5.78 2.41 -8.57
C HIS A 679 6.26 0.98 -8.86
N ALA A 680 6.99 0.34 -7.93
CA ALA A 680 7.33 -1.08 -8.02
C ALA A 680 6.07 -1.95 -8.06
N LYS A 681 5.12 -1.70 -7.16
CA LYS A 681 3.85 -2.43 -7.13
C LYS A 681 2.99 -2.15 -8.36
N ILE A 682 2.87 -0.89 -8.78
CA ILE A 682 2.07 -0.50 -9.95
C ILE A 682 2.60 -1.17 -11.22
N SER A 683 3.92 -1.10 -11.47
CA SER A 683 4.54 -1.69 -12.65
C SER A 683 4.47 -3.21 -12.67
N LEU A 684 4.76 -3.87 -11.53
CA LEU A 684 4.68 -5.32 -11.42
C LEU A 684 3.24 -5.80 -11.61
N ARG A 685 2.26 -5.13 -11.01
CA ARG A 685 0.85 -5.47 -11.20
C ARG A 685 0.40 -5.36 -12.64
N ALA A 686 0.81 -4.30 -13.34
CA ALA A 686 0.51 -4.14 -14.76
C ALA A 686 1.06 -5.31 -15.59
N ALA A 687 2.30 -5.74 -15.31
CA ALA A 687 2.90 -6.90 -15.97
C ALA A 687 2.14 -8.21 -15.69
N LEU A 688 1.68 -8.42 -14.45
CA LEU A 688 0.89 -9.60 -14.08
C LEU A 688 -0.48 -9.61 -14.75
N LEU A 689 -1.15 -8.46 -14.85
CA LEU A 689 -2.46 -8.36 -15.51
C LEU A 689 -2.40 -8.60 -17.02
N ASP A 690 -1.25 -8.35 -17.65
CA ASP A 690 -0.99 -8.65 -19.08
C ASP A 690 -0.61 -10.13 -19.32
N SER A 691 -0.47 -10.92 -18.24
CA SER A 691 -0.15 -12.35 -18.29
C SER A 691 -1.37 -13.26 -17.99
N ASP A 692 -1.17 -14.56 -18.14
CA ASP A 692 -2.12 -15.61 -17.73
C ASP A 692 -1.98 -16.02 -16.25
N LEU A 693 -0.96 -15.54 -15.54
CA LEU A 693 -0.69 -15.88 -14.14
C LEU A 693 -1.92 -15.72 -13.23
N PRO A 694 -2.72 -14.64 -13.29
CA PRO A 694 -3.89 -14.48 -12.42
C PRO A 694 -4.99 -15.52 -12.64
N ASP A 695 -4.99 -16.24 -13.77
CA ASP A 695 -5.98 -17.27 -14.09
C ASP A 695 -5.54 -18.68 -13.65
N GLU A 696 -4.32 -18.84 -13.15
CA GLU A 696 -3.78 -20.15 -12.81
C GLU A 696 -4.53 -20.79 -11.62
N PRO A 697 -4.73 -22.13 -11.61
CA PRO A 697 -5.57 -22.78 -10.61
C PRO A 697 -5.14 -22.56 -9.15
N TRP A 698 -3.84 -22.46 -8.87
CA TRP A 698 -3.31 -22.28 -7.51
C TRP A 698 -3.55 -20.87 -6.97
N VAL A 699 -3.73 -19.87 -7.85
CA VAL A 699 -4.04 -18.47 -7.47
C VAL A 699 -5.42 -18.34 -6.79
N ARG A 700 -6.27 -19.38 -6.89
CA ARG A 700 -7.53 -19.43 -6.13
C ARG A 700 -7.32 -19.30 -4.63
N ALA A 701 -6.25 -19.88 -4.07
CA ALA A 701 -5.93 -19.74 -2.65
C ALA A 701 -5.58 -18.28 -2.30
N THR A 702 -4.85 -17.59 -3.18
CA THR A 702 -4.56 -16.17 -3.06
C THR A 702 -5.84 -15.32 -3.04
N LEU A 703 -6.81 -15.63 -3.92
CA LEU A 703 -8.11 -14.96 -3.92
C LEU A 703 -8.89 -15.21 -2.63
N GLN A 704 -8.86 -16.43 -2.08
CA GLN A 704 -9.52 -16.75 -0.82
C GLN A 704 -8.94 -15.96 0.35
N ALA A 705 -7.62 -15.81 0.41
CA ALA A 705 -6.92 -15.09 1.47
C ALA A 705 -7.18 -13.57 1.47
N TYR A 706 -7.65 -13.00 0.35
CA TYR A 706 -8.06 -11.60 0.29
C TYR A 706 -9.38 -11.34 1.03
N PHE A 707 -10.33 -12.28 0.99
CA PHE A 707 -11.62 -12.11 1.63
C PHE A 707 -11.57 -12.56 3.11
N PRO A 708 -12.41 -11.98 3.99
CA PRO A 708 -12.62 -12.51 5.34
C PRO A 708 -12.98 -14.00 5.28
N ALA A 709 -12.53 -14.80 6.24
CA ALA A 709 -12.66 -16.26 6.26
C ALA A 709 -14.11 -16.73 6.06
N GLU A 710 -15.09 -16.01 6.62
CA GLU A 710 -16.52 -16.28 6.42
C GLU A 710 -16.90 -16.34 4.93
N LEU A 711 -16.37 -15.42 4.11
CA LEU A 711 -16.61 -15.39 2.67
C LEU A 711 -15.62 -16.24 1.89
N GLY A 712 -14.34 -16.19 2.24
CA GLY A 712 -13.28 -16.94 1.58
C GLY A 712 -13.57 -18.44 1.55
N GLN A 713 -14.02 -19.00 2.68
CA GLN A 713 -14.37 -20.42 2.79
C GLN A 713 -15.75 -20.72 2.19
N ARG A 714 -16.78 -19.91 2.47
CA ARG A 714 -18.15 -20.15 2.01
C ARG A 714 -18.30 -20.03 0.49
N LEU A 715 -17.53 -19.15 -0.13
CA LEU A 715 -17.61 -18.84 -1.56
C LEU A 715 -16.36 -19.26 -2.33
N ALA A 716 -15.49 -20.09 -1.75
CA ALA A 716 -14.23 -20.56 -2.33
C ALA A 716 -14.29 -20.87 -3.83
N ASP A 717 -15.26 -21.68 -4.24
CA ASP A 717 -15.45 -22.12 -5.65
C ASP A 717 -15.99 -21.01 -6.58
N ARG A 718 -16.50 -19.91 -6.00
CA ARG A 718 -17.19 -18.82 -6.70
C ARG A 718 -16.43 -17.51 -6.69
N LEU A 719 -15.32 -17.40 -5.96
CA LEU A 719 -14.50 -16.18 -5.95
C LEU A 719 -13.95 -15.83 -7.35
N ALA A 720 -13.73 -16.84 -8.19
CA ALA A 720 -13.35 -16.63 -9.59
C ALA A 720 -14.45 -15.92 -10.41
N GLU A 721 -15.72 -15.95 -9.97
CA GLU A 721 -16.83 -15.21 -10.59
C GLU A 721 -16.79 -13.70 -10.27
N HIS A 722 -15.92 -13.25 -9.36
CA HIS A 722 -15.76 -11.83 -9.05
C HIS A 722 -15.27 -11.08 -10.30
N PRO A 723 -15.90 -9.95 -10.73
CA PRO A 723 -15.47 -9.22 -11.94
C PRO A 723 -14.03 -8.72 -11.89
N LEU A 724 -13.53 -8.44 -10.68
CA LEU A 724 -12.16 -8.03 -10.40
C LEU A 724 -11.28 -9.18 -9.88
N SER A 725 -11.62 -10.45 -10.11
CA SER A 725 -10.83 -11.58 -9.61
C SER A 725 -9.36 -11.49 -10.05
N ARG A 726 -9.11 -11.25 -11.35
CA ARG A 726 -7.75 -11.04 -11.88
C ARG A 726 -7.01 -9.90 -11.18
N ASP A 727 -7.69 -8.77 -10.97
CA ASP A 727 -7.13 -7.59 -10.31
C ASP A 727 -6.79 -7.82 -8.83
N ILE A 728 -7.68 -8.50 -8.10
CA ILE A 728 -7.47 -8.88 -6.69
C ILE A 728 -6.26 -9.81 -6.60
N ALA A 729 -6.25 -10.89 -7.40
CA ALA A 729 -5.16 -11.85 -7.43
C ALA A 729 -3.81 -11.19 -7.70
N ALA A 730 -3.72 -10.37 -8.76
CA ALA A 730 -2.49 -9.66 -9.11
C ALA A 730 -2.05 -8.72 -7.99
N THR A 731 -2.98 -8.02 -7.33
CA THR A 731 -2.66 -7.10 -6.22
C THR A 731 -2.07 -7.85 -5.02
N VAL A 732 -2.68 -8.98 -4.63
CA VAL A 732 -2.19 -9.79 -3.49
C VAL A 732 -0.81 -10.39 -3.80
N LEU A 733 -0.63 -11.03 -4.97
CA LEU A 733 0.66 -11.60 -5.37
C LEU A 733 1.78 -10.54 -5.37
N VAL A 734 1.50 -9.34 -5.89
CA VAL A 734 2.45 -8.22 -5.87
C VAL A 734 2.79 -7.81 -4.45
N ASN A 735 1.78 -7.68 -3.58
CA ASN A 735 2.01 -7.31 -2.18
C ASN A 735 2.90 -8.36 -1.49
N ASP A 736 2.61 -9.65 -1.66
CA ASP A 736 3.36 -10.75 -1.04
C ASP A 736 4.82 -10.79 -1.52
N VAL A 737 5.05 -10.75 -2.84
CA VAL A 737 6.40 -10.78 -3.43
C VAL A 737 7.21 -9.57 -3.00
N VAL A 738 6.62 -8.37 -2.99
CA VAL A 738 7.32 -7.15 -2.59
C VAL A 738 7.59 -7.15 -1.08
N ALA A 739 6.64 -7.65 -0.27
CA ALA A 739 6.77 -7.71 1.18
C ALA A 739 7.86 -8.69 1.66
N ALA A 740 8.16 -9.70 0.86
CA ALA A 740 9.14 -10.73 1.17
C ALA A 740 10.48 -10.56 0.41
N GLY A 741 10.44 -10.17 -0.86
CA GLY A 741 11.61 -9.99 -1.72
C GLY A 741 12.22 -8.57 -1.68
N GLY A 742 11.44 -7.56 -1.34
CA GLY A 742 11.85 -6.16 -1.41
C GLY A 742 11.53 -5.48 -2.75
N LEU A 743 11.80 -4.19 -2.84
CA LEU A 743 11.25 -3.31 -3.88
C LEU A 743 11.80 -3.59 -5.28
N THR A 744 13.08 -3.99 -5.37
CA THR A 744 13.76 -4.27 -6.65
C THR A 744 13.87 -5.75 -6.98
N PHE A 745 13.37 -6.64 -6.13
CA PHE A 745 13.59 -8.09 -6.28
C PHE A 745 13.08 -8.61 -7.61
N ALA A 746 11.80 -8.40 -7.93
CA ALA A 746 11.21 -8.91 -9.15
C ALA A 746 11.94 -8.40 -10.41
N PHE A 747 12.29 -7.11 -10.41
CA PHE A 747 13.07 -6.48 -11.48
C PHE A 747 14.46 -7.12 -11.63
N ARG A 748 15.21 -7.27 -10.54
CA ARG A 748 16.57 -7.84 -10.57
C ARG A 748 16.55 -9.31 -10.95
N ALA A 749 15.61 -10.07 -10.41
CA ALA A 749 15.45 -11.49 -10.74
C ALA A 749 15.12 -11.67 -12.22
N ALA A 750 14.24 -10.83 -12.79
CA ALA A 750 13.96 -10.82 -14.23
C ALA A 750 15.21 -10.45 -15.05
N GLU A 751 15.97 -9.43 -14.63
CA GLU A 751 17.21 -9.00 -15.29
C GLU A 751 18.28 -10.11 -15.29
N GLU A 752 18.47 -10.79 -14.16
CA GLU A 752 19.50 -11.81 -13.97
C GLU A 752 19.16 -13.15 -14.66
N THR A 753 17.87 -13.50 -14.73
CA THR A 753 17.41 -14.78 -15.32
C THR A 753 17.03 -14.65 -16.78
N GLY A 754 16.72 -13.44 -17.26
CA GLY A 754 16.12 -13.22 -18.57
C GLY A 754 14.65 -13.63 -18.66
N SER A 755 14.01 -13.95 -17.54
CA SER A 755 12.58 -14.26 -17.44
C SER A 755 11.73 -12.98 -17.40
N ASP A 756 10.45 -13.12 -17.72
CA ASP A 756 9.50 -12.03 -17.47
C ASP A 756 9.13 -11.91 -15.98
N ALA A 757 8.44 -10.83 -15.62
CA ALA A 757 8.08 -10.57 -14.24
C ALA A 757 7.04 -11.56 -13.68
N ALA A 758 6.17 -12.11 -14.54
CA ALA A 758 5.15 -13.07 -14.13
C ALA A 758 5.77 -14.42 -13.77
N ASP A 759 6.76 -14.88 -14.55
CA ASP A 759 7.55 -16.09 -14.28
C ASP A 759 8.31 -16.00 -12.95
N VAL A 760 8.89 -14.83 -12.65
CA VAL A 760 9.57 -14.58 -11.37
C VAL A 760 8.59 -14.66 -10.21
N VAL A 761 7.41 -14.04 -10.34
CA VAL A 761 6.38 -14.10 -9.29
C VAL A 761 5.85 -15.52 -9.12
N ARG A 762 5.63 -16.27 -10.21
CA ARG A 762 5.23 -17.68 -10.16
C ARG A 762 6.24 -18.50 -9.36
N ALA A 763 7.52 -18.42 -9.72
CA ALA A 763 8.59 -19.14 -9.03
C ALA A 763 8.71 -18.73 -7.56
N PHE A 764 8.49 -17.44 -7.23
CA PHE A 764 8.51 -16.96 -5.85
C PHE A 764 7.34 -17.54 -5.04
N ALA A 765 6.13 -17.52 -5.60
CA ALA A 765 4.92 -18.00 -4.94
C ALA A 765 4.95 -19.52 -4.70
N GLU A 766 5.52 -20.29 -5.62
CA GLU A 766 5.71 -21.75 -5.47
C GLU A 766 6.69 -22.12 -4.33
N VAL A 767 7.57 -21.21 -3.90
CA VAL A 767 8.58 -21.47 -2.87
C VAL A 767 8.06 -21.23 -1.44
N GLY A 768 6.98 -20.47 -1.25
CA GLY A 768 6.43 -20.11 0.08
C GLY A 768 5.52 -21.18 0.69
N LEU A 769 6.07 -22.14 1.46
CA LEU A 769 5.26 -23.07 2.25
C LEU A 769 4.67 -22.38 3.49
N GLY A 770 3.33 -22.40 3.63
CA GLY A 770 2.66 -21.99 4.88
C GLY A 770 3.08 -22.89 6.04
N SER A 771 3.29 -22.32 7.24
CA SER A 771 3.81 -23.07 8.40
C SER A 771 3.08 -22.76 9.70
N VAL A 772 2.96 -23.78 10.56
CA VAL A 772 2.60 -23.68 11.99
C VAL A 772 3.76 -24.25 12.82
N VAL A 773 4.11 -23.60 13.92
CA VAL A 773 5.18 -24.04 14.83
C VAL A 773 4.57 -24.67 16.08
N VAL A 774 5.11 -25.83 16.48
CA VAL A 774 4.86 -26.45 17.78
C VAL A 774 6.17 -26.46 18.56
N ASP A 775 6.23 -25.75 19.69
CA ASP A 775 7.43 -25.72 20.54
C ASP A 775 7.03 -25.55 22.02
N ASP A 776 7.73 -26.21 22.93
CA ASP A 776 7.47 -26.08 24.38
C ASP A 776 8.28 -24.96 25.05
N LEU A 777 9.11 -24.26 24.26
CA LEU A 777 10.04 -23.21 24.65
C LEU A 777 11.05 -23.66 25.72
N SER A 778 11.30 -24.97 25.83
CA SER A 778 12.30 -25.51 26.76
C SER A 778 13.73 -25.11 26.41
N SER A 779 13.97 -24.85 25.12
CA SER A 779 15.23 -24.30 24.60
C SER A 779 15.07 -23.28 23.48
N GLY A 780 13.86 -23.14 22.92
CA GLY A 780 13.50 -22.07 22.00
C GLY A 780 13.03 -20.80 22.71
N HIS A 781 12.88 -19.72 21.95
CA HIS A 781 12.41 -18.42 22.45
C HIS A 781 11.20 -17.97 21.65
N ARG A 782 10.14 -17.49 22.32
CA ARG A 782 8.92 -17.00 21.63
C ARG A 782 9.25 -15.93 20.60
N GLY A 783 10.22 -15.06 20.89
CA GLY A 783 10.64 -13.97 19.99
C GLY A 783 11.34 -14.44 18.71
N PHE A 784 11.72 -15.71 18.60
CA PHE A 784 12.30 -16.26 17.36
C PHE A 784 11.23 -16.71 16.36
N VAL A 785 9.97 -16.79 16.77
CA VAL A 785 8.84 -17.11 15.89
C VAL A 785 8.19 -15.80 15.47
N PRO A 786 8.14 -15.48 14.17
CA PRO A 786 7.41 -14.32 13.67
C PRO A 786 5.95 -14.32 14.12
N ASP A 787 5.38 -13.16 14.41
CA ASP A 787 4.03 -13.05 14.99
C ASP A 787 2.90 -13.49 14.04
N ASP A 788 3.17 -13.52 12.74
CA ASP A 788 2.30 -14.02 11.69
C ASP A 788 2.31 -15.54 11.54
N ILE A 789 3.25 -16.25 12.19
CA ILE A 789 3.32 -17.70 12.20
C ILE A 789 2.62 -18.25 13.46
N PRO A 790 1.57 -19.09 13.33
CA PRO A 790 0.92 -19.69 14.48
C PRO A 790 1.92 -20.49 15.33
N LEU A 791 1.96 -20.21 16.63
CA LEU A 791 2.73 -20.97 17.61
C LEU A 791 1.78 -21.70 18.56
N GLU A 792 1.77 -23.03 18.46
CA GLU A 792 1.12 -23.92 19.40
C GLU A 792 2.12 -24.29 20.51
N GLN A 793 2.07 -23.54 21.61
CA GLN A 793 3.03 -23.74 22.70
C GLN A 793 2.72 -25.04 23.46
N GLY A 794 3.58 -26.04 23.32
CA GLY A 794 3.47 -27.31 24.02
C GLY A 794 4.44 -28.38 23.54
N SER A 795 4.50 -29.49 24.27
CA SER A 795 5.46 -30.56 24.01
C SER A 795 4.94 -31.54 22.96
N ILE A 796 5.82 -32.04 22.10
CA ILE A 796 5.53 -33.14 21.17
C ILE A 796 5.16 -34.45 21.87
N LEU A 797 5.37 -34.55 23.19
CA LEU A 797 4.87 -35.66 23.99
C LEU A 797 3.34 -35.67 24.13
N ASP A 798 2.69 -34.51 23.96
CA ASP A 798 1.24 -34.38 23.98
C ASP A 798 0.65 -34.70 22.60
N THR A 799 0.32 -35.98 22.37
CA THR A 799 -0.33 -36.42 21.13
C THR A 799 -1.65 -35.69 20.85
N ALA A 800 -2.41 -35.30 21.89
CA ALA A 800 -3.70 -34.65 21.70
C ALA A 800 -3.53 -33.21 21.20
N LEU A 801 -2.53 -32.49 21.71
CA LEU A 801 -2.09 -31.20 21.16
C LEU A 801 -1.71 -31.36 19.68
N LEU A 802 -0.81 -32.30 19.37
CA LEU A 802 -0.32 -32.50 18.00
C LEU A 802 -1.46 -32.79 17.03
N ARG A 803 -2.40 -33.67 17.40
CA ARG A 803 -3.56 -33.98 16.55
C ARG A 803 -4.44 -32.76 16.32
N ARG A 804 -4.72 -31.99 17.37
CA ARG A 804 -5.50 -30.75 17.26
C ARG A 804 -4.81 -29.78 16.31
N THR A 805 -3.51 -29.56 16.49
CA THR A 805 -2.70 -28.68 15.64
C THR A 805 -2.70 -29.13 14.18
N LEU A 806 -2.40 -30.40 13.90
CA LEU A 806 -2.37 -30.93 12.53
C LEU A 806 -3.72 -30.74 11.83
N LYS A 807 -4.82 -30.93 12.56
CA LYS A 807 -6.17 -30.80 12.04
C LYS A 807 -6.63 -29.35 11.87
N GLU A 808 -6.42 -28.50 12.88
CA GLU A 808 -6.89 -27.11 12.87
C GLU A 808 -6.15 -26.26 11.84
N HIS A 809 -4.89 -26.59 11.56
CA HIS A 809 -4.04 -25.87 10.61
C HIS A 809 -3.89 -26.61 9.26
N GLU A 810 -4.70 -27.64 9.01
CA GLU A 810 -4.73 -28.40 7.75
C GLU A 810 -3.33 -28.84 7.24
N VAL A 811 -2.50 -29.34 8.16
CA VAL A 811 -1.09 -29.60 7.89
C VAL A 811 -0.91 -30.73 6.86
N THR A 812 -0.21 -30.45 5.76
CA THR A 812 0.06 -31.42 4.68
C THR A 812 1.36 -32.21 4.86
N GLY A 813 2.29 -31.70 5.67
CA GLY A 813 3.58 -32.35 5.96
C GLY A 813 4.26 -31.76 7.20
N VAL A 814 5.22 -32.49 7.76
CA VAL A 814 5.91 -32.10 8.99
C VAL A 814 7.42 -31.97 8.78
N VAL A 815 8.00 -30.86 9.25
CA VAL A 815 9.45 -30.73 9.43
C VAL A 815 9.78 -30.90 10.91
N HIS A 816 10.31 -32.07 11.28
CA HIS A 816 10.54 -32.45 12.68
C HIS A 816 11.96 -32.07 13.14
N VAL A 817 12.06 -30.92 13.81
CA VAL A 817 13.30 -30.39 14.39
C VAL A 817 13.34 -30.45 15.92
N ALA A 818 12.22 -30.79 16.57
CA ALA A 818 12.11 -30.84 18.02
C ALA A 818 12.95 -32.01 18.60
N GLY A 819 13.77 -31.72 19.61
CA GLY A 819 14.51 -32.76 20.33
C GLY A 819 15.57 -32.23 21.29
N PHE A 820 15.83 -32.99 22.33
CA PHE A 820 16.92 -32.76 23.26
C PHE A 820 18.26 -33.06 22.58
N LYS A 821 19.09 -32.03 22.36
CA LYS A 821 20.24 -32.07 21.44
C LYS A 821 21.63 -32.20 22.07
N TYR A 822 21.74 -32.23 23.40
CA TYR A 822 23.05 -32.15 24.08
C TYR A 822 23.69 -33.53 24.30
N ALA A 823 24.58 -33.95 23.39
CA ALA A 823 25.21 -35.27 23.44
C ALA A 823 25.93 -35.57 24.77
N GLY A 824 26.71 -34.63 25.32
CA GLY A 824 27.39 -34.81 26.61
C GLY A 824 26.41 -34.99 27.78
N VAL A 825 25.38 -34.14 27.85
CA VAL A 825 24.35 -34.20 28.91
C VAL A 825 23.47 -35.46 28.77
N SER A 826 23.32 -35.99 27.54
CA SER A 826 22.52 -37.18 27.29
C SER A 826 23.07 -38.42 28.00
N VAL A 827 24.38 -38.50 28.23
CA VAL A 827 25.03 -39.59 28.98
C VAL A 827 24.61 -39.58 30.45
N ASP A 828 24.47 -38.38 31.03
CA ASP A 828 24.03 -38.20 32.42
C ASP A 828 22.49 -38.31 32.56
N ARG A 829 21.75 -37.98 31.49
CA ARG A 829 20.28 -38.00 31.45
C ARG A 829 19.72 -38.86 30.30
N PRO A 830 20.04 -40.17 30.25
CA PRO A 830 19.67 -41.03 29.13
C PRO A 830 18.16 -41.21 29.02
N LEU A 831 17.46 -41.45 30.14
CA LEU A 831 16.01 -41.67 30.14
C LEU A 831 15.24 -40.44 29.65
N HIS A 832 15.63 -39.24 30.07
CA HIS A 832 15.03 -38.00 29.59
C HIS A 832 15.28 -37.81 28.09
N THR A 833 16.49 -38.13 27.61
CA THR A 833 16.82 -38.04 26.18
C THR A 833 15.93 -38.97 25.35
N PHE A 834 15.76 -40.23 25.78
CA PHE A 834 14.88 -41.17 25.09
C PHE A 834 13.41 -40.76 25.16
N GLU A 835 12.95 -40.24 26.30
CA GLU A 835 11.58 -39.73 26.42
C GLU A 835 11.34 -38.58 25.42
N GLN A 836 12.17 -37.54 25.44
CA GLN A 836 11.99 -36.39 24.55
C GLN A 836 12.12 -36.77 23.07
N ASN A 837 13.15 -37.53 22.70
CA ASN A 837 13.47 -37.77 21.29
C ASN A 837 12.75 -38.98 20.71
N VAL A 838 12.66 -40.10 21.44
CA VAL A 838 12.05 -41.33 20.93
C VAL A 838 10.55 -41.34 21.19
N THR A 839 10.12 -41.14 22.44
CA THR A 839 8.68 -41.11 22.75
C THR A 839 8.01 -39.91 22.07
N GLY A 840 8.65 -38.74 22.03
CA GLY A 840 8.16 -37.58 21.30
C GLY A 840 7.96 -37.85 19.80
N THR A 841 8.94 -38.46 19.13
CA THR A 841 8.81 -38.84 17.71
C THR A 841 7.70 -39.88 17.50
N LEU A 842 7.56 -40.85 18.41
CA LEU A 842 6.46 -41.82 18.35
C LEU A 842 5.09 -41.15 18.51
N SER A 843 4.95 -40.20 19.43
CA SER A 843 3.73 -39.42 19.63
C SER A 843 3.36 -38.61 18.38
N LEU A 844 4.34 -38.00 17.72
CA LEU A 844 4.16 -37.27 16.47
C LEU A 844 3.72 -38.19 15.33
N LEU A 845 4.43 -39.31 15.10
CA LEU A 845 4.05 -40.27 14.04
C LEU A 845 2.65 -40.83 14.25
N ARG A 846 2.24 -41.06 15.51
CA ARG A 846 0.87 -41.46 15.84
C ARG A 846 -0.14 -40.38 15.47
N ALA A 847 0.11 -39.12 15.84
CA ALA A 847 -0.76 -38.00 15.49
C ALA A 847 -0.89 -37.83 13.97
N MET A 848 0.23 -37.89 13.25
CA MET A 848 0.26 -37.82 11.79
C MET A 848 -0.55 -38.95 11.14
N GLN A 849 -0.38 -40.19 11.59
CA GLN A 849 -1.16 -41.31 11.06
C GLN A 849 -2.66 -41.17 11.35
N GLU A 850 -3.03 -40.69 12.53
CA GLU A 850 -4.45 -40.52 12.93
C GLU A 850 -5.14 -39.39 12.17
N GLU A 851 -4.42 -38.32 11.81
CA GLU A 851 -4.96 -37.16 11.08
C GLU A 851 -4.67 -37.20 9.57
N GLY A 852 -4.00 -38.25 9.06
CA GLY A 852 -3.77 -38.45 7.63
C GLY A 852 -2.65 -37.59 7.02
N VAL A 853 -1.64 -37.21 7.82
CA VAL A 853 -0.46 -36.46 7.35
C VAL A 853 0.64 -37.45 6.95
N GLU A 854 1.00 -37.47 5.66
CA GLU A 854 1.79 -38.56 5.07
C GLU A 854 3.24 -38.20 4.74
N SER A 855 3.70 -36.97 5.00
CA SER A 855 5.04 -36.50 4.64
C SER A 855 5.82 -35.97 5.85
N ILE A 856 7.07 -36.41 6.05
CA ILE A 856 7.95 -35.91 7.12
C ILE A 856 9.42 -35.72 6.68
N VAL A 857 9.99 -34.55 6.99
CA VAL A 857 11.45 -34.32 6.97
C VAL A 857 11.96 -34.39 8.40
N PHE A 858 12.91 -35.27 8.68
CA PHE A 858 13.44 -35.49 10.03
C PHE A 858 14.84 -34.92 10.24
N SER A 859 15.00 -34.11 11.29
CA SER A 859 16.30 -33.69 11.82
C SER A 859 17.02 -34.88 12.46
N SER A 860 17.93 -35.52 11.73
CA SER A 860 18.89 -36.48 12.28
C SER A 860 20.21 -35.77 12.62
N SER A 861 21.27 -36.53 12.88
CA SER A 861 22.57 -35.98 13.29
C SER A 861 23.71 -36.88 12.84
N ALA A 862 24.86 -36.27 12.56
CA ALA A 862 26.12 -37.01 12.40
C ALA A 862 26.49 -37.89 13.62
N ALA A 863 25.93 -37.61 14.80
CA ALA A 863 26.14 -38.41 16.00
C ALA A 863 25.70 -39.89 15.85
N VAL A 864 24.90 -40.21 14.83
CA VAL A 864 24.54 -41.60 14.50
C VAL A 864 25.74 -42.43 14.05
N PHE A 865 26.81 -41.80 13.55
CA PHE A 865 28.02 -42.50 13.10
C PHE A 865 28.98 -42.86 14.24
N GLY A 866 28.87 -42.22 15.41
CA GLY A 866 29.84 -42.40 16.51
C GLY A 866 31.25 -41.94 16.10
N THR A 867 32.26 -42.76 16.40
CA THR A 867 33.64 -42.57 15.92
C THR A 867 33.91 -43.42 14.67
N PRO A 868 33.71 -42.88 13.45
CA PRO A 868 33.93 -43.63 12.22
C PRO A 868 35.41 -43.92 11.98
N SER A 869 35.71 -45.03 11.29
CA SER A 869 37.07 -45.34 10.82
C SER A 869 37.45 -44.61 9.53
N ASP A 870 36.46 -44.11 8.79
CA ASP A 870 36.64 -43.42 7.51
C ASP A 870 36.93 -41.93 7.70
N GLU A 871 37.77 -41.34 6.84
CA GLU A 871 38.13 -39.92 6.92
C GLU A 871 36.99 -38.96 6.50
N ILE A 872 36.09 -39.45 5.64
CA ILE A 872 34.88 -38.75 5.20
C ILE A 872 33.73 -39.76 5.27
N VAL A 873 32.68 -39.42 6.01
CA VAL A 873 31.49 -40.30 6.13
C VAL A 873 30.52 -40.07 4.98
N THR A 874 29.89 -41.15 4.54
CA THR A 874 28.82 -41.14 3.54
C THR A 874 27.54 -41.68 4.18
N GLU A 875 26.42 -41.60 3.49
CA GLU A 875 25.14 -42.14 3.96
C GLU A 875 25.21 -43.67 4.19
N GLN A 876 26.16 -44.36 3.54
CA GLN A 876 26.42 -45.79 3.65
C GLN A 876 27.35 -46.17 4.82
N THR A 877 28.00 -45.18 5.46
CA THR A 877 28.86 -45.43 6.62
C THR A 877 28.03 -46.02 7.77
N ALA A 878 28.58 -47.03 8.45
CA ALA A 878 27.88 -47.73 9.51
C ALA A 878 27.51 -46.78 10.66
N THR A 879 26.25 -46.85 11.11
CA THR A 879 25.73 -46.02 12.21
C THR A 879 25.95 -46.71 13.56
N LEU A 880 27.01 -46.31 14.27
CA LEU A 880 27.40 -46.87 15.58
C LEU A 880 27.43 -45.76 16.66
N PRO A 881 26.28 -45.23 17.09
CA PRO A 881 26.25 -44.09 18.01
C PRO A 881 26.80 -44.43 19.40
N GLU A 882 27.63 -43.53 19.94
CA GLU A 882 28.30 -43.68 21.24
C GLU A 882 27.62 -42.91 22.39
N SER A 883 26.54 -42.19 22.10
CA SER A 883 25.78 -41.42 23.11
C SER A 883 24.28 -41.73 23.04
N PRO A 884 23.53 -41.59 24.15
CA PRO A 884 22.07 -41.69 24.15
C PRO A 884 21.40 -40.73 23.16
N TYR A 885 21.96 -39.53 22.96
CA TYR A 885 21.51 -38.61 21.91
C TYR A 885 21.63 -39.22 20.50
N GLY A 886 22.81 -39.69 20.11
CA GLY A 886 23.04 -40.33 18.80
C GLY A 886 22.16 -41.57 18.61
N GLN A 887 22.01 -42.38 19.66
CA GLN A 887 21.09 -43.53 19.67
C GLN A 887 19.64 -43.10 19.44
N SER A 888 19.18 -42.04 20.10
CA SER A 888 17.80 -41.57 19.95
C SER A 888 17.48 -41.06 18.53
N LYS A 889 18.43 -40.38 17.87
CA LYS A 889 18.27 -39.94 16.48
C LYS A 889 18.24 -41.12 15.51
N LEU A 890 19.10 -42.12 15.72
CA LEU A 890 19.09 -43.35 14.91
C LEU A 890 17.79 -44.15 15.10
N VAL A 891 17.25 -44.22 16.32
CA VAL A 891 15.93 -44.81 16.58
C VAL A 891 14.84 -44.04 15.83
N GLY A 892 14.92 -42.71 15.76
CA GLY A 892 14.02 -41.90 14.93
C GLY A 892 14.05 -42.32 13.46
N GLU A 893 15.23 -42.46 12.87
CA GLU A 893 15.38 -42.94 11.48
C GLU A 893 14.74 -44.33 11.27
N TRP A 894 14.90 -45.25 12.23
CA TRP A 894 14.27 -46.57 12.16
C TRP A 894 12.75 -46.51 12.27
N LEU A 895 12.22 -45.69 13.19
CA LEU A 895 10.78 -45.50 13.35
C LEU A 895 10.14 -44.96 12.06
N LEU A 896 10.76 -43.96 11.42
CA LEU A 896 10.27 -43.40 10.17
C LEU A 896 10.30 -44.44 9.04
N ALA A 897 11.41 -45.19 8.91
CA ALA A 897 11.55 -46.24 7.90
C ALA A 897 10.51 -47.36 8.05
N ASP A 898 10.23 -47.79 9.29
CA ASP A 898 9.23 -48.82 9.56
C ASP A 898 7.81 -48.29 9.36
N GLN A 899 7.54 -47.04 9.75
CA GLN A 899 6.25 -46.39 9.50
C GLN A 899 5.99 -46.18 8.00
N GLY A 900 7.02 -45.82 7.23
CA GLY A 900 6.96 -45.74 5.76
C GLY A 900 6.57 -47.07 5.12
N ARG A 901 7.16 -48.18 5.58
CA ARG A 901 6.80 -49.53 5.10
C ARG A 901 5.40 -49.96 5.52
N ALA A 902 4.98 -49.62 6.73
CA ALA A 902 3.73 -50.11 7.30
C ALA A 902 2.50 -49.29 6.87
N ALA A 903 2.65 -47.97 6.76
CA ALA A 903 1.54 -47.02 6.59
C ALA A 903 1.73 -46.04 5.41
N GLY A 904 2.80 -46.17 4.62
CA GLY A 904 3.00 -45.34 3.42
C GLY A 904 3.58 -43.94 3.68
N LEU A 905 4.08 -43.67 4.89
CA LEU A 905 4.73 -42.40 5.22
C LEU A 905 5.90 -42.12 4.26
N ARG A 906 5.83 -41.01 3.53
CA ARG A 906 6.94 -40.46 2.73
C ARG A 906 7.87 -39.71 3.66
N HIS A 907 9.15 -40.08 3.66
CA HIS A 907 10.08 -39.48 4.59
C HIS A 907 11.49 -39.34 4.05
N THR A 908 12.23 -38.38 4.59
CA THR A 908 13.69 -38.32 4.49
C THR A 908 14.30 -37.82 5.79
N SER A 909 15.50 -38.28 6.11
CA SER A 909 16.26 -37.85 7.30
C SER A 909 17.49 -37.06 6.89
N LEU A 910 17.72 -35.92 7.54
CA LEU A 910 18.85 -35.04 7.25
C LEU A 910 19.88 -35.19 8.38
N ARG A 911 21.03 -35.79 8.09
CA ARG A 911 22.16 -35.97 9.02
C ARG A 911 23.13 -34.81 8.85
N TYR A 912 23.05 -33.84 9.76
CA TYR A 912 23.95 -32.68 9.77
C TYR A 912 24.84 -32.64 11.01
N PHE A 913 25.86 -31.78 10.92
CA PHE A 913 26.97 -31.65 11.86
C PHE A 913 26.79 -30.41 12.75
N ASN A 914 27.80 -29.54 12.85
CA ASN A 914 27.74 -28.35 13.69
C ASN A 914 27.11 -27.21 12.90
N VAL A 915 25.89 -26.85 13.28
CA VAL A 915 25.18 -25.72 12.69
C VAL A 915 25.65 -24.43 13.38
N VAL A 916 26.06 -23.45 12.59
CA VAL A 916 26.58 -22.15 13.04
C VAL A 916 26.02 -21.02 12.16
N GLY A 917 26.36 -19.78 12.49
CA GLY A 917 25.86 -18.61 11.77
C GLY A 917 24.49 -18.17 12.23
N SER A 918 23.96 -17.15 11.55
CA SER A 918 22.58 -16.73 11.70
C SER A 918 21.93 -16.36 10.37
N GLY A 919 20.64 -16.63 10.24
CA GLY A 919 19.84 -16.22 9.08
C GLY A 919 19.41 -14.76 9.12
N THR A 920 19.29 -14.18 10.31
CA THR A 920 18.88 -12.79 10.53
C THR A 920 19.53 -12.23 11.78
N ASP A 921 19.58 -10.90 11.87
CA ASP A 921 20.26 -10.19 12.95
C ASP A 921 19.57 -10.30 14.33
N ASP A 922 18.34 -10.80 14.39
CA ASP A 922 17.52 -10.99 15.59
C ASP A 922 17.45 -12.46 16.06
N LEU A 923 17.97 -13.40 15.26
CA LEU A 923 18.09 -14.81 15.63
C LEU A 923 19.52 -15.12 16.05
N TYR A 924 19.74 -15.60 17.27
CA TYR A 924 21.08 -15.93 17.75
C TYR A 924 21.12 -17.26 18.48
N ASP A 925 22.26 -17.94 18.42
CA ASP A 925 22.42 -19.23 19.08
C ASP A 925 22.58 -19.04 20.59
N THR A 926 21.55 -19.43 21.34
CA THR A 926 21.53 -19.35 22.81
C THR A 926 22.10 -20.59 23.50
N SER A 927 22.68 -21.53 22.75
CA SER A 927 23.21 -22.77 23.30
C SER A 927 24.40 -22.50 24.22
N PRO A 928 24.35 -22.90 25.51
CA PRO A 928 25.49 -22.76 26.42
C PRO A 928 26.61 -23.78 26.15
N HIS A 929 26.45 -24.64 25.14
CA HIS A 929 27.34 -25.76 24.86
C HIS A 929 27.99 -25.71 23.47
N ASN A 930 27.53 -24.82 22.59
CA ASN A 930 28.07 -24.70 21.23
C ASN A 930 29.33 -23.82 21.19
N LEU A 931 30.23 -24.09 20.24
CA LEU A 931 31.54 -23.43 20.17
C LEU A 931 31.42 -21.91 19.94
N PHE A 932 30.60 -21.48 18.97
CA PHE A 932 30.47 -20.06 18.62
C PHE A 932 29.98 -19.20 19.80
N PRO A 933 28.84 -19.51 20.46
CA PRO A 933 28.42 -18.79 21.65
C PRO A 933 29.45 -18.81 22.77
N LEU A 934 30.09 -19.96 23.05
CA LEU A 934 31.09 -20.06 24.11
C LEU A 934 32.30 -19.14 23.87
N VAL A 935 32.75 -19.02 22.61
CA VAL A 935 33.86 -18.13 22.27
C VAL A 935 33.40 -16.68 22.31
N PHE A 936 32.26 -16.33 21.72
CA PHE A 936 31.75 -14.96 21.77
C PHE A 936 31.53 -14.47 23.20
N GLU A 937 30.91 -15.26 24.09
CA GLU A 937 30.76 -14.90 25.50
C GLU A 937 32.10 -14.78 26.22
N ALA A 938 33.07 -15.63 25.91
CA ALA A 938 34.42 -15.48 26.46
C ALA A 938 35.03 -14.13 26.05
N LEU A 939 34.98 -13.79 24.77
CA LEU A 939 35.54 -12.56 24.24
C LEU A 939 34.83 -11.31 24.78
N VAL A 940 33.49 -11.34 24.85
CA VAL A 940 32.68 -10.25 25.44
C VAL A 940 33.01 -10.05 26.92
N ASP A 941 33.23 -11.13 27.68
CA ASP A 941 33.63 -11.07 29.09
C ASP A 941 35.11 -10.68 29.31
N GLY A 942 35.88 -10.44 28.25
CA GLY A 942 37.33 -10.21 28.33
C GLY A 942 38.11 -11.45 28.79
N ARG A 943 37.54 -12.65 28.63
CA ARG A 943 38.15 -13.95 28.88
C ARG A 943 38.72 -14.53 27.58
N VAL A 944 39.74 -15.37 27.72
CA VAL A 944 40.37 -16.03 26.58
C VAL A 944 39.69 -17.39 26.31
N PRO A 945 39.30 -17.70 25.06
CA PRO A 945 38.72 -19.00 24.72
C PRO A 945 39.76 -20.13 24.76
N ARG A 946 39.29 -21.39 24.81
CA ARG A 946 40.14 -22.59 24.97
C ARG A 946 40.11 -23.50 23.75
N ILE A 947 41.27 -24.05 23.40
CA ILE A 947 41.40 -25.17 22.46
C ILE A 947 41.73 -26.43 23.24
N TYR A 948 40.98 -27.52 23.01
CA TYR A 948 41.18 -28.79 23.70
C TYR A 948 42.00 -29.76 22.85
N GLY A 949 43.33 -29.73 23.04
CA GLY A 949 44.30 -30.55 22.31
C GLY A 949 44.82 -29.89 21.02
N THR A 950 46.12 -29.99 20.81
CA THR A 950 46.86 -29.46 19.64
C THR A 950 47.81 -30.50 19.04
N ASP A 951 47.60 -31.77 19.35
CA ASP A 951 48.43 -32.91 18.99
C ASP A 951 47.65 -34.01 18.25
N TYR A 952 46.47 -33.68 17.70
CA TYR A 952 45.72 -34.58 16.83
C TYR A 952 46.41 -34.76 15.46
N PRO A 953 46.17 -35.89 14.76
CA PRO A 953 46.68 -36.11 13.41
C PRO A 953 45.89 -35.29 12.36
N THR A 954 45.94 -33.96 12.47
CA THR A 954 45.30 -32.97 11.60
C THR A 954 46.32 -31.89 11.20
N PRO A 955 46.09 -31.10 10.13
CA PRO A 955 47.10 -30.17 9.62
C PRO A 955 47.69 -29.19 10.64
N ASP A 956 46.89 -28.73 11.61
CA ASP A 956 47.31 -27.80 12.67
C ASP A 956 47.28 -28.40 14.09
N GLY A 957 47.08 -29.71 14.18
CA GLY A 957 47.00 -30.45 15.43
C GLY A 957 45.70 -30.30 16.22
N THR A 958 44.74 -29.47 15.77
CA THR A 958 43.43 -29.30 16.41
C THR A 958 42.33 -30.13 15.72
N CYS A 959 41.23 -30.41 16.42
CA CYS A 959 40.12 -31.19 15.85
C CYS A 959 39.53 -30.53 14.60
N VAL A 960 39.21 -31.31 13.57
CA VAL A 960 38.48 -30.86 12.37
C VAL A 960 37.03 -31.36 12.44
N ARG A 961 36.07 -30.47 12.19
CA ARG A 961 34.63 -30.80 12.11
C ARG A 961 33.99 -30.14 10.91
N ASP A 962 32.85 -30.67 10.48
CA ASP A 962 31.95 -29.92 9.62
C ASP A 962 31.19 -28.84 10.41
N TYR A 963 31.37 -27.60 9.96
CA TYR A 963 30.61 -26.43 10.36
C TYR A 963 29.82 -25.94 9.16
N ILE A 964 28.51 -25.80 9.33
CA ILE A 964 27.60 -25.44 8.25
C ILE A 964 26.72 -24.26 8.66
N HIS A 965 26.41 -23.39 7.69
CA HIS A 965 25.58 -22.23 7.97
C HIS A 965 24.10 -22.62 8.12
N VAL A 966 23.41 -22.02 9.10
CA VAL A 966 21.99 -22.31 9.39
C VAL A 966 21.07 -22.03 8.20
N SER A 967 21.32 -20.99 7.40
CA SER A 967 20.49 -20.68 6.22
C SER A 967 20.65 -21.70 5.09
N ASP A 968 21.86 -22.23 4.89
CA ASP A 968 22.12 -23.28 3.89
C ASP A 968 21.38 -24.56 4.28
N LEU A 969 21.40 -24.88 5.57
CA LEU A 969 20.68 -26.01 6.14
C LEU A 969 19.16 -25.86 6.01
N ALA A 970 18.62 -24.69 6.35
CA ALA A 970 17.18 -24.41 6.30
C ALA A 970 16.63 -24.58 4.88
N ARG A 971 17.37 -24.10 3.87
CA ARG A 971 16.99 -24.26 2.46
C ARG A 971 16.81 -25.72 2.06
N SER A 972 17.74 -26.60 2.43
CA SER A 972 17.61 -28.04 2.12
C SER A 972 16.45 -28.71 2.84
N HIS A 973 16.02 -28.21 4.01
CA HIS A 973 14.79 -28.69 4.66
C HIS A 973 13.54 -28.31 3.85
N VAL A 974 13.48 -27.08 3.35
CA VAL A 974 12.36 -26.60 2.51
C VAL A 974 12.27 -27.41 1.22
N VAL A 975 13.40 -27.57 0.51
CA VAL A 975 13.44 -28.37 -0.73
C VAL A 975 13.02 -29.83 -0.47
N ALA A 976 13.47 -30.43 0.63
CA ALA A 976 13.05 -31.78 1.01
C ALA A 976 11.53 -31.85 1.28
N ALA A 977 10.96 -30.86 1.97
CA ALA A 977 9.52 -30.81 2.26
C ALA A 977 8.69 -30.67 0.98
N GLN A 978 9.07 -29.76 0.08
CA GLN A 978 8.42 -29.55 -1.22
C GLN A 978 8.43 -30.83 -2.07
N LYS A 979 9.57 -31.51 -2.13
CA LYS A 979 9.68 -32.78 -2.87
C LYS A 979 8.83 -33.90 -2.29
N LEU A 980 8.75 -34.01 -0.95
CA LEU A 980 7.86 -34.98 -0.30
C LEU A 980 6.39 -34.66 -0.56
N GLU A 981 6.01 -33.38 -0.58
CA GLU A 981 4.64 -32.94 -0.89
C GLU A 981 4.27 -33.24 -2.35
N ALA A 982 5.18 -32.95 -3.29
CA ALA A 982 5.04 -33.28 -4.71
C ALA A 982 5.08 -34.79 -5.01
N GLY A 983 5.41 -35.63 -4.02
CA GLY A 983 5.54 -37.08 -4.19
C GLY A 983 6.77 -37.49 -5.00
N GLU A 984 7.78 -36.63 -5.08
CA GLU A 984 9.04 -36.92 -5.74
C GLU A 984 9.87 -37.93 -4.93
N PRO A 985 10.62 -38.82 -5.59
CA PRO A 985 11.49 -39.77 -4.91
C PRO A 985 12.65 -39.04 -4.21
N LEU A 986 12.87 -39.38 -2.94
CA LEU A 986 14.03 -38.96 -2.15
C LEU A 986 14.71 -40.18 -1.54
N GLU A 987 16.01 -40.09 -1.32
CA GLU A 987 16.73 -41.06 -0.51
C GLU A 987 16.19 -41.04 0.95
N PRO A 988 16.21 -42.19 1.65
CA PRO A 988 15.73 -42.26 3.04
C PRO A 988 16.53 -41.36 3.99
N VAL A 989 17.78 -41.06 3.64
CA VAL A 989 18.70 -40.26 4.44
C VAL A 989 19.69 -39.52 3.54
N TYR A 990 20.06 -38.30 3.96
CA TYR A 990 21.07 -37.47 3.32
C TYR A 990 22.04 -36.92 4.37
N ASN A 991 23.34 -36.87 4.04
CA ASN A 991 24.33 -36.11 4.80
C ASN A 991 24.39 -34.67 4.29
N LEU A 992 24.39 -33.71 5.21
CA LEU A 992 24.60 -32.29 4.90
C LEU A 992 25.94 -31.88 5.52
N GLY A 993 27.01 -32.11 4.77
CA GLY A 993 28.39 -31.85 5.17
C GLY A 993 29.16 -31.06 4.10
N SER A 994 30.31 -30.51 4.47
CA SER A 994 31.13 -29.68 3.59
C SER A 994 32.14 -30.49 2.74
N GLY A 995 32.32 -31.79 3.05
CA GLY A 995 33.34 -32.66 2.47
C GLY A 995 34.78 -32.38 2.93
N THR A 996 35.06 -31.23 3.52
CA THR A 996 36.43 -30.81 3.89
C THR A 996 36.61 -30.51 5.37
N GLY A 997 35.62 -29.86 6.01
CA GLY A 997 35.61 -29.45 7.41
C GLY A 997 36.55 -28.27 7.72
N SER A 998 36.41 -27.71 8.91
CA SER A 998 37.30 -26.67 9.46
C SER A 998 37.87 -27.10 10.80
N SER A 999 39.12 -26.72 11.06
CA SER A 999 39.78 -26.97 12.34
C SER A 999 39.29 -25.98 13.41
N VAL A 1000 39.49 -26.33 14.69
CA VAL A 1000 39.20 -25.40 15.79
C VAL A 1000 40.07 -24.15 15.69
N ARG A 1001 41.33 -24.26 15.22
CA ARG A 1001 42.22 -23.10 15.07
C ARG A 1001 41.74 -22.16 13.96
N GLU A 1002 41.35 -22.68 12.80
CA GLU A 1002 40.78 -21.88 11.70
C GLU A 1002 39.56 -21.07 12.14
N ILE A 1003 38.74 -21.63 13.04
CA ILE A 1003 37.58 -20.94 13.62
C ILE A 1003 38.00 -19.82 14.56
N MET A 1004 38.98 -20.07 15.43
CA MET A 1004 39.48 -19.04 16.34
C MET A 1004 40.09 -17.88 15.57
N ASP A 1005 40.82 -18.17 14.49
CA ASP A 1005 41.42 -17.16 13.62
C ASP A 1005 40.33 -16.32 12.92
N ALA A 1006 39.29 -16.97 12.37
CA ALA A 1006 38.14 -16.28 11.78
C ALA A 1006 37.36 -15.45 12.82
N MET A 1007 37.26 -15.92 14.06
CA MET A 1007 36.65 -15.17 15.17
C MET A 1007 37.47 -13.95 15.56
N ALA A 1008 38.79 -14.05 15.65
CA ALA A 1008 39.65 -12.91 15.92
C ALA A 1008 39.53 -11.84 14.81
N GLU A 1009 39.54 -12.28 13.55
CA GLU A 1009 39.37 -11.42 12.38
C GLU A 1009 38.04 -10.66 12.40
N VAL A 1010 36.92 -11.39 12.54
CA VAL A 1010 35.57 -10.82 12.42
C VAL A 1010 35.19 -9.98 13.64
N THR A 1011 35.56 -10.41 14.85
CA THR A 1011 35.23 -9.66 16.06
C THR A 1011 36.11 -8.43 16.23
N GLY A 1012 37.30 -8.42 15.60
CA GLY A 1012 38.33 -7.41 15.81
C GLY A 1012 39.00 -7.50 17.19
N ILE A 1013 38.79 -8.60 17.93
CA ILE A 1013 39.37 -8.85 19.24
C ILE A 1013 40.56 -9.78 19.05
N ASP A 1014 41.77 -9.28 19.33
CA ASP A 1014 42.99 -10.08 19.30
C ASP A 1014 43.09 -10.97 20.56
N PHE A 1015 43.30 -12.28 20.38
CA PHE A 1015 43.46 -13.23 21.47
C PHE A 1015 44.32 -14.44 21.06
N GLU A 1016 45.05 -15.01 22.01
CA GLU A 1016 45.74 -16.30 21.85
C GLU A 1016 44.99 -17.37 22.68
N PRO A 1017 44.43 -18.43 22.06
CA PRO A 1017 43.65 -19.42 22.79
C PRO A 1017 44.44 -20.17 23.87
N GLU A 1018 43.83 -20.42 25.04
CA GLU A 1018 44.43 -21.27 26.08
C GLU A 1018 44.36 -22.76 25.66
N ILE A 1019 45.51 -23.43 25.65
CA ILE A 1019 45.59 -24.86 25.28
C ILE A 1019 45.29 -25.74 26.49
N ALA A 1020 44.21 -26.50 26.41
CA ALA A 1020 43.79 -27.50 27.40
C ALA A 1020 44.06 -28.93 26.90
N ALA A 1021 44.00 -29.90 27.83
CA ALA A 1021 44.09 -31.32 27.48
C ALA A 1021 42.93 -31.75 26.55
N ARG A 1022 43.16 -32.79 25.73
CA ARG A 1022 42.13 -33.39 24.87
C ARG A 1022 40.89 -33.77 25.68
N ARG A 1023 39.70 -33.55 25.11
CA ARG A 1023 38.45 -34.07 25.69
C ARG A 1023 38.35 -35.57 25.39
N PRO A 1024 38.07 -36.42 26.39
CA PRO A 1024 37.87 -37.85 26.15
C PRO A 1024 36.73 -38.09 25.15
N GLY A 1025 36.99 -38.85 24.09
CA GLY A 1025 36.00 -39.20 23.07
C GLY A 1025 35.93 -38.26 21.86
N ASP A 1026 36.68 -37.16 21.81
CA ASP A 1026 36.70 -36.30 20.61
C ASP A 1026 37.52 -36.97 19.48
N PRO A 1027 36.91 -37.27 18.31
CA PRO A 1027 37.66 -37.76 17.16
C PRO A 1027 38.56 -36.66 16.60
N ALA A 1028 39.68 -37.04 15.96
CA ALA A 1028 40.58 -36.09 15.32
C ALA A 1028 39.88 -35.31 14.18
N ARG A 1029 39.09 -36.02 13.37
CA ARG A 1029 38.38 -35.50 12.20
C ARG A 1029 37.05 -36.22 12.07
N ILE A 1030 35.96 -35.48 11.85
CA ILE A 1030 34.67 -36.04 11.44
C ILE A 1030 33.97 -35.05 10.50
N VAL A 1031 33.80 -35.47 9.25
CA VAL A 1031 33.35 -34.67 8.09
C VAL A 1031 32.54 -35.59 7.19
N ALA A 1032 31.47 -35.10 6.56
CA ALA A 1032 30.66 -35.88 5.61
C ALA A 1032 30.74 -35.34 4.19
N ALA A 1033 30.58 -36.27 3.23
CA ALA A 1033 30.24 -35.92 1.86
C ALA A 1033 28.79 -35.42 1.80
N GLY A 1034 28.54 -34.36 1.03
CA GLY A 1034 27.21 -33.80 0.79
C GLY A 1034 26.67 -34.10 -0.62
N ASP A 1035 27.23 -35.07 -1.33
CA ASP A 1035 27.00 -35.26 -2.77
C ASP A 1035 25.54 -35.61 -3.10
N LEU A 1036 24.91 -36.49 -2.32
CA LEU A 1036 23.50 -36.85 -2.52
C LEU A 1036 22.58 -35.66 -2.22
N ALA A 1037 22.85 -34.94 -1.14
CA ALA A 1037 22.10 -33.73 -0.81
C ALA A 1037 22.31 -32.64 -1.86
N GLY A 1038 23.50 -32.53 -2.45
CA GLY A 1038 23.78 -31.58 -3.53
C GLY A 1038 23.03 -31.92 -4.82
N ARG A 1039 22.88 -33.21 -5.11
CA ARG A 1039 22.07 -33.72 -6.22
C ARG A 1039 20.59 -33.43 -6.04
N ASP A 1040 20.04 -33.71 -4.86
CA ASP A 1040 18.59 -33.84 -4.67
C ASP A 1040 17.96 -32.69 -3.88
N LEU A 1041 18.71 -32.05 -2.98
CA LEU A 1041 18.20 -31.10 -1.97
C LEU A 1041 18.84 -29.70 -2.07
N ASP A 1042 19.47 -29.39 -3.20
CA ASP A 1042 20.14 -28.10 -3.44
C ASP A 1042 21.15 -27.73 -2.33
N TRP A 1043 21.81 -28.74 -1.78
CA TRP A 1043 22.82 -28.57 -0.75
C TRP A 1043 24.13 -28.05 -1.35
N GLN A 1044 24.61 -26.93 -0.82
CA GLN A 1044 25.94 -26.39 -1.10
C GLN A 1044 26.36 -25.46 0.04
N MET A 1045 27.66 -25.37 0.29
CA MET A 1045 28.26 -24.43 1.23
C MET A 1045 28.29 -23.03 0.61
N ARG A 1046 27.24 -22.23 0.82
CA ARG A 1046 27.15 -20.88 0.24
C ARG A 1046 27.87 -19.84 1.07
N HIS A 1047 28.05 -20.11 2.35
CA HIS A 1047 28.72 -19.22 3.30
C HIS A 1047 30.13 -19.75 3.59
N SER A 1048 31.12 -18.86 3.51
CA SER A 1048 32.47 -19.08 4.00
C SER A 1048 32.52 -19.06 5.53
N LEU A 1049 33.59 -19.60 6.12
CA LEU A 1049 33.75 -19.62 7.58
C LEU A 1049 33.69 -18.20 8.18
N THR A 1050 34.32 -17.22 7.53
CA THR A 1050 34.29 -15.81 7.94
C THR A 1050 32.86 -15.26 7.93
N GLU A 1051 32.06 -15.56 6.90
CA GLU A 1051 30.64 -15.15 6.82
C GLU A 1051 29.77 -15.83 7.88
N MET A 1052 30.04 -17.10 8.21
CA MET A 1052 29.36 -17.80 9.31
C MET A 1052 29.65 -17.12 10.66
N VAL A 1053 30.89 -16.71 10.90
CA VAL A 1053 31.27 -16.00 12.12
C VAL A 1053 30.65 -14.60 12.13
N ALA A 1054 30.66 -13.89 10.99
CA ALA A 1054 30.13 -12.54 10.88
C ALA A 1054 28.63 -12.46 11.17
N SER A 1055 27.83 -13.35 10.57
CA SER A 1055 26.38 -13.40 10.82
C SER A 1055 26.07 -13.74 12.27
N ALA A 1056 26.76 -14.71 12.87
CA ALA A 1056 26.56 -15.08 14.26
C ALA A 1056 27.00 -13.97 15.24
N TRP A 1057 28.09 -13.26 14.94
CA TRP A 1057 28.57 -12.16 15.76
C TRP A 1057 27.64 -10.95 15.69
N SER A 1058 27.15 -10.61 14.49
CA SER A 1058 26.15 -9.55 14.28
C SER A 1058 24.91 -9.82 15.13
N ALA A 1059 24.34 -11.01 15.01
CA ALA A 1059 23.15 -11.38 15.75
C ALA A 1059 23.37 -11.40 17.27
N ARG A 1060 24.52 -11.91 17.74
CA ARG A 1060 24.83 -11.88 19.17
C ARG A 1060 24.94 -10.45 19.71
N ARG A 1061 25.52 -9.52 18.97
CA ARG A 1061 25.62 -8.11 19.40
C ARG A 1061 24.27 -7.42 19.49
N ASN A 1062 23.33 -7.81 18.64
CA ASN A 1062 21.97 -7.25 18.64
C ASN A 1062 21.10 -7.80 19.77
N ALA A 1063 21.45 -8.98 20.31
CA ALA A 1063 20.75 -9.59 21.44
C ALA A 1063 20.95 -8.85 22.79
N GLY A 1064 21.81 -7.83 22.85
CA GLY A 1064 22.20 -7.11 24.07
C GLY A 1064 23.37 -7.79 24.78
#